data_AF-A0A3B0YJC2-F1
#
_entry.id   AF-A0A3B0YJC2-F1
#
_cell.length_a   1.000
_cell.length_b   1.000
_cell.length_c   1.000
_cell.angle_alpha   90.00
_cell.angle_beta   90.00
_cell.angle_gamma   90.00
#
_symmetry.space_group_name_H-M   'P 1'
#
loop_
_entity.id
_entity.type
_entity.pdbx_description
1 polymer ?
#
loop_
_entity_poly.entity_id
_entity_poly.type
_entity_poly.pdbx_seq_one_letter_code
_entity_poly.pdbx_strand_id
1 'polypeptide(L)'
;MKANFVIDMEINQMNQQRPFIRTSIFLALSTLLTVSGDAFSLTIFDIATSGATGATGQNSDGEDGGDASDSVHSIILIDSTNSVTARGGQGGQGGSAGAAIEVVGADGFNGGNGSNGGNAVVRAGVAQGVVLNGNVTVDITADANRGGDGGIASLGNAPTGLTGNGGSGGDGGNASVSVNAQATGDVFINADADAGPGGAAGPFGTMASLSGDGGEASLALYGRSTEGGRVTVFGNARGGSGGSPDDLRTSRPSTASAGDGVSVNLDNAVNGDTSGDLWLTQFATAGRAGDPINGSNGIAGSASSVLTKTTSSSLLILEARASGGRGSIKRLDERSTLGPTTVRSGDGAGATVFVSGSNDAGDVRIEGTAGAGAGGDGLEGSSGGAGADATQTASGFTSGDNQSVTVTGVANASGPGQPWRFAPTENASNTIFDNLSVAGNAISSSTGTAQGNSKVTVTDSARVGTTIRRAGWIYKPQDSTEINGSARSRAIAGNRGREDVSATSIAVGGSHRFNNGAYTDENGGTADAYAQGTGLGDVRSFSHANGGGGDNVRADATSISTGTSGLAEAETRSSSTLSDRTFVTAKATARVAGSRAEGVAASSRAESSVTIGIAQQAVDQTRANGAQAVAFANLFPQQVNADAAIAGNESVQLAFSGLDAIAVGLLGGAYSENGAGVSEIFKSEINFKIDMNGVDNTDVIIGLLDPVVTGEHGFDVLRFSVSIENTRVENIIFRDFIEAEKYFDDNLLNLGLFGDLISSDNILNIALSLDVTESHQDEGFSGNFALGAAGVTTVPVPAAAWLFISGFLGLLSVSRRCAK
;
A
#
# COMPACT_ATOMS: atom_id res chain seq x y z
N MET A 1 -12.71 27.43 -43.10
CA MET A 1 -14.13 27.25 -42.76
C MET A 1 -14.23 25.88 -42.11
N LYS A 2 -14.47 25.76 -40.79
CA LYS A 2 -14.65 24.44 -40.16
C LYS A 2 -16.05 23.93 -40.49
N ALA A 3 -16.18 23.07 -41.50
CA ALA A 3 -17.43 22.36 -41.76
C ALA A 3 -17.46 21.14 -40.83
N ASN A 4 -18.28 21.19 -39.76
CA ASN A 4 -18.57 20.01 -38.96
C ASN A 4 -19.54 19.13 -39.75
N PHE A 5 -19.02 18.07 -40.38
CA PHE A 5 -19.84 17.04 -41.00
C PHE A 5 -20.12 15.95 -39.96
N VAL A 6 -21.29 16.00 -39.31
CA VAL A 6 -21.76 14.90 -38.46
C VAL A 6 -22.55 13.97 -39.38
N ILE A 7 -22.03 12.76 -39.62
CA ILE A 7 -22.75 11.72 -40.37
C ILE A 7 -23.41 10.78 -39.34
N ASP A 8 -24.60 11.14 -38.87
CA ASP A 8 -25.47 10.20 -38.16
C ASP A 8 -26.10 9.24 -39.19
N MET A 9 -25.51 8.06 -39.37
CA MET A 9 -26.11 6.98 -40.15
C MET A 9 -26.88 6.04 -39.20
N GLU A 10 -28.15 6.34 -38.97
CA GLU A 10 -29.08 5.44 -38.29
C GLU A 10 -29.48 4.29 -39.24
N ILE A 11 -28.66 3.23 -39.33
CA ILE A 11 -28.93 2.05 -40.19
C ILE A 11 -29.61 0.97 -39.36
N ASN A 12 -30.89 1.17 -39.05
CA ASN A 12 -31.61 0.28 -38.14
C ASN A 12 -32.24 -0.98 -38.81
N GLN A 13 -32.16 -1.18 -40.14
CA GLN A 13 -32.85 -2.33 -40.80
C GLN A 13 -32.19 -2.93 -42.06
N MET A 14 -30.86 -3.12 -42.12
CA MET A 14 -30.26 -4.00 -43.14
C MET A 14 -29.55 -5.18 -42.51
N ASN A 15 -30.36 -6.16 -42.11
CA ASN A 15 -29.88 -7.43 -41.57
C ASN A 15 -29.34 -8.31 -42.72
N GLN A 16 -28.08 -8.73 -42.58
CA GLN A 16 -27.43 -9.93 -43.12
C GLN A 16 -26.48 -9.94 -44.33
N GLN A 17 -26.40 -9.01 -45.29
CA GLN A 17 -25.43 -9.24 -46.40
C GLN A 17 -24.77 -7.99 -46.98
N ARG A 18 -23.55 -7.70 -46.49
CA ARG A 18 -22.28 -7.51 -47.27
C ARG A 18 -21.34 -6.51 -46.57
N PRO A 19 -20.24 -6.96 -45.93
CA PRO A 19 -19.20 -6.06 -45.40
C PRO A 19 -18.53 -5.20 -46.49
N PHE A 20 -18.61 -5.60 -47.76
CA PHE A 20 -17.96 -4.93 -48.89
C PHE A 20 -18.46 -3.51 -49.21
N ILE A 21 -19.72 -3.15 -48.92
CA ILE A 21 -20.25 -1.83 -49.29
C ILE A 21 -19.75 -0.74 -48.32
N ARG A 22 -19.56 -1.07 -47.03
CA ARG A 22 -19.09 -0.12 -46.01
C ARG A 22 -17.64 0.33 -46.27
N THR A 23 -16.74 -0.60 -46.59
CA THR A 23 -15.33 -0.30 -46.89
C THR A 23 -15.16 0.49 -48.19
N SER A 24 -16.02 0.24 -49.18
CA SER A 24 -15.92 0.86 -50.51
C SER A 24 -16.34 2.34 -50.52
N ILE A 25 -17.36 2.73 -49.76
CA ILE A 25 -17.79 4.13 -49.63
C ILE A 25 -16.74 4.94 -48.84
N PHE A 26 -16.12 4.33 -47.83
CA PHE A 26 -15.03 4.94 -47.05
C PHE A 26 -13.79 5.25 -47.90
N LEU A 27 -13.40 4.33 -48.79
CA LEU A 27 -12.22 4.49 -49.65
C LEU A 27 -12.41 5.57 -50.73
N ALA A 28 -13.64 5.74 -51.24
CA ALA A 28 -13.97 6.75 -52.24
C ALA A 28 -14.06 8.17 -51.64
N LEU A 29 -14.48 8.30 -50.38
CA LEU A 29 -14.57 9.60 -49.71
C LEU A 29 -13.21 10.08 -49.20
N SER A 30 -12.35 9.16 -48.72
CA SER A 30 -11.00 9.50 -48.25
C SER A 30 -10.08 9.98 -49.37
N THR A 31 -10.23 9.43 -50.58
CA THR A 31 -9.50 9.87 -51.78
C THR A 31 -9.98 11.24 -52.30
N LEU A 32 -11.22 11.62 -52.04
CA LEU A 32 -11.75 12.94 -52.43
C LEU A 32 -11.31 14.06 -51.48
N LEU A 33 -11.12 13.75 -50.19
CA LEU A 33 -10.79 14.73 -49.13
C LEU A 33 -9.29 15.00 -48.96
N THR A 34 -8.42 14.04 -49.33
CA THR A 34 -6.95 14.17 -49.27
C THR A 34 -6.38 15.29 -50.15
N VAL A 35 -7.17 15.86 -51.07
CA VAL A 35 -6.74 16.90 -52.02
C VAL A 35 -6.75 18.32 -51.40
N SER A 36 -7.39 18.55 -50.24
CA SER A 36 -7.67 19.92 -49.77
C SER A 36 -6.75 20.50 -48.68
N GLY A 37 -5.83 19.74 -48.08
CA GLY A 37 -4.81 20.27 -47.14
C GLY A 37 -5.33 20.86 -45.82
N ASP A 38 -6.65 20.92 -45.60
CA ASP A 38 -7.27 21.38 -44.37
C ASP A 38 -7.40 20.25 -43.35
N ALA A 39 -7.25 20.57 -42.06
CA ALA A 39 -7.44 19.61 -40.96
C ALA A 39 -8.93 19.28 -40.79
N PHE A 40 -9.30 18.03 -41.04
CA PHE A 40 -10.61 17.48 -40.73
C PHE A 40 -10.56 16.66 -39.43
N SER A 41 -11.70 16.49 -38.77
CA SER A 41 -11.86 15.57 -37.65
C SER A 41 -12.89 14.52 -38.04
N LEU A 42 -12.56 13.25 -37.83
CA LEU A 42 -13.45 12.12 -38.07
C LEU A 42 -13.84 11.48 -36.74
N THR A 43 -15.15 11.41 -36.49
CA THR A 43 -15.72 10.68 -35.36
C THR A 43 -16.53 9.52 -35.90
N ILE A 44 -16.24 8.29 -35.46
CA ILE A 44 -16.95 7.07 -35.85
C ILE A 44 -17.56 6.46 -34.59
N PHE A 45 -18.87 6.22 -34.63
CA PHE A 45 -19.61 5.59 -33.54
C PHE A 45 -20.34 4.36 -34.08
N ASP A 46 -20.09 3.19 -33.50
CA ASP A 46 -20.81 1.95 -33.85
C ASP A 46 -21.25 1.19 -32.59
N ILE A 47 -22.47 0.67 -32.67
CA ILE A 47 -23.12 -0.13 -31.63
C ILE A 47 -23.51 -1.46 -32.28
N ALA A 48 -22.91 -2.56 -31.82
CA ALA A 48 -23.31 -3.89 -32.29
C ALA A 48 -24.69 -4.28 -31.76
N THR A 49 -25.37 -5.17 -32.48
CA THR A 49 -26.72 -5.64 -32.14
C THR A 49 -26.71 -6.60 -30.94
N SER A 50 -27.61 -6.37 -29.99
CA SER A 50 -27.83 -7.32 -28.89
C SER A 50 -28.36 -8.66 -29.41
N GLY A 51 -28.02 -9.73 -28.69
CA GLY A 51 -28.52 -11.07 -28.91
C GLY A 51 -30.03 -11.17 -28.67
N ALA A 52 -30.70 -12.09 -29.36
CA ALA A 52 -32.12 -12.29 -29.18
C ALA A 52 -32.41 -12.97 -27.83
N THR A 53 -33.40 -12.50 -27.07
CA THR A 53 -33.88 -13.22 -25.88
C THR A 53 -34.48 -14.57 -26.28
N GLY A 54 -34.13 -15.63 -25.56
CA GLY A 54 -34.68 -16.97 -25.74
C GLY A 54 -36.18 -17.00 -25.53
N ALA A 55 -36.90 -17.83 -26.29
CA ALA A 55 -38.33 -17.93 -26.17
C ALA A 55 -38.73 -18.58 -24.84
N THR A 56 -39.79 -18.06 -24.22
CA THR A 56 -40.42 -18.68 -23.04
C THR A 56 -41.02 -20.02 -23.45
N GLY A 57 -40.66 -21.10 -22.74
CA GLY A 57 -41.22 -22.42 -23.02
C GLY A 57 -42.73 -22.42 -22.76
N GLN A 58 -43.54 -22.91 -23.70
CA GLN A 58 -44.96 -23.16 -23.44
C GLN A 58 -45.15 -24.64 -23.12
N ASN A 59 -45.11 -24.98 -21.83
CA ASN A 59 -45.10 -26.36 -21.31
C ASN A 59 -43.84 -27.16 -21.68
N SER A 60 -42.71 -26.47 -21.75
CA SER A 60 -41.38 -27.03 -22.00
C SER A 60 -40.34 -26.23 -21.24
N ASP A 61 -39.09 -26.68 -21.29
CA ASP A 61 -37.95 -25.87 -20.89
C ASP A 61 -37.91 -24.57 -21.73
N GLY A 62 -37.36 -23.51 -21.16
CA GLY A 62 -37.10 -22.27 -21.91
C GLY A 62 -35.97 -22.45 -22.92
N GLU A 63 -36.01 -21.73 -24.05
CA GLU A 63 -34.91 -21.74 -25.01
C GLU A 63 -33.74 -20.90 -24.50
N ASP A 64 -32.51 -21.25 -24.88
CA ASP A 64 -31.35 -20.41 -24.59
C ASP A 64 -31.46 -19.05 -25.29
N GLY A 65 -30.86 -18.02 -24.70
CA GLY A 65 -30.66 -16.76 -25.40
C GLY A 65 -29.79 -16.92 -26.66
N GLY A 66 -29.94 -16.03 -27.63
CA GLY A 66 -29.00 -15.92 -28.74
C GLY A 66 -27.81 -15.04 -28.36
N ASP A 67 -26.60 -15.45 -28.74
CA ASP A 67 -25.39 -14.65 -28.53
C ASP A 67 -25.52 -13.25 -29.16
N ALA A 68 -24.91 -12.27 -28.52
CA ALA A 68 -24.83 -10.94 -29.11
C ALA A 68 -23.80 -10.89 -30.25
N SER A 69 -23.98 -9.97 -31.20
CA SER A 69 -22.97 -9.75 -32.23
C SER A 69 -21.78 -8.97 -31.67
N ASP A 70 -20.58 -9.31 -32.14
CA ASP A 70 -19.37 -8.54 -31.88
C ASP A 70 -19.39 -7.18 -32.61
N SER A 71 -18.76 -6.17 -32.01
CA SER A 71 -18.39 -4.92 -32.68
C SER A 71 -16.90 -4.94 -33.01
N VAL A 72 -16.53 -4.92 -34.29
CA VAL A 72 -15.11 -4.88 -34.72
C VAL A 72 -14.86 -3.69 -35.63
N HIS A 73 -13.95 -2.80 -35.21
CA HIS A 73 -13.57 -1.60 -35.96
C HIS A 73 -12.11 -1.62 -36.36
N SER A 74 -11.83 -1.18 -37.59
CA SER A 74 -10.49 -0.85 -38.05
C SER A 74 -10.51 0.50 -38.75
N ILE A 75 -9.73 1.45 -38.24
CA ILE A 75 -9.61 2.80 -38.82
C ILE A 75 -8.18 3.04 -39.26
N ILE A 76 -8.06 3.58 -40.47
CA ILE A 76 -6.80 4.09 -40.98
C ILE A 76 -6.72 5.57 -40.60
N LEU A 77 -5.73 5.92 -39.77
CA LEU A 77 -5.48 7.30 -39.35
C LEU A 77 -4.99 8.10 -40.56
N ILE A 78 -5.82 8.99 -41.09
CA ILE A 78 -5.50 9.88 -42.23
C ILE A 78 -5.63 11.36 -41.87
N ASP A 79 -6.07 11.69 -40.65
CA ASP A 79 -6.30 13.05 -40.18
C ASP A 79 -5.66 13.28 -38.80
N SER A 80 -5.75 14.51 -38.29
CA SER A 80 -5.16 14.92 -37.02
C SER A 80 -5.98 14.53 -35.79
N THR A 81 -7.23 14.08 -35.94
CA THR A 81 -8.14 13.82 -34.80
C THR A 81 -9.16 12.74 -35.14
N ASN A 82 -8.95 11.56 -34.56
CA ASN A 82 -9.79 10.37 -34.74
C ASN A 82 -10.42 9.99 -33.40
N SER A 83 -11.73 9.77 -33.40
CA SER A 83 -12.44 9.21 -32.24
C SER A 83 -13.29 8.01 -32.65
N VAL A 84 -13.22 6.93 -31.88
CA VAL A 84 -13.84 5.63 -32.20
C VAL A 84 -14.42 5.01 -30.96
N THR A 85 -15.68 4.60 -31.02
CA THR A 85 -16.29 3.78 -29.96
C THR A 85 -16.91 2.54 -30.59
N ALA A 86 -16.52 1.37 -30.08
CA ALA A 86 -17.18 0.10 -30.36
C ALA A 86 -17.88 -0.40 -29.11
N ARG A 87 -19.16 -0.75 -29.24
CA ARG A 87 -19.95 -1.34 -28.16
C ARG A 87 -20.52 -2.70 -28.50
N GLY A 88 -20.48 -3.59 -27.53
CA GLY A 88 -21.59 -4.51 -27.29
C GLY A 88 -21.74 -5.65 -28.25
N GLY A 89 -22.87 -6.31 -28.50
CA GLY A 89 -24.22 -6.19 -27.93
C GLY A 89 -24.45 -7.02 -26.65
N GLN A 90 -25.62 -6.91 -26.01
CA GLN A 90 -25.93 -7.69 -24.80
C GLN A 90 -26.31 -9.13 -25.13
N GLY A 91 -25.90 -10.10 -24.32
CA GLY A 91 -26.37 -11.48 -24.45
C GLY A 91 -27.89 -11.56 -24.28
N GLY A 92 -28.54 -12.36 -25.11
CA GLY A 92 -29.95 -12.71 -24.93
C GLY A 92 -30.18 -13.43 -23.60
N GLN A 93 -31.23 -13.03 -22.89
CA GLN A 93 -31.70 -13.75 -21.69
C GLN A 93 -32.22 -15.14 -22.06
N GLY A 94 -32.03 -16.11 -21.17
CA GLY A 94 -32.64 -17.43 -21.29
C GLY A 94 -34.17 -17.34 -21.12
N GLY A 95 -34.88 -18.13 -21.92
CA GLY A 95 -36.32 -18.25 -21.84
C GLY A 95 -36.74 -18.79 -20.47
N SER A 96 -37.83 -18.26 -19.90
CA SER A 96 -38.40 -18.89 -18.71
C SER A 96 -39.08 -20.20 -19.07
N ALA A 97 -39.07 -21.15 -18.15
CA ALA A 97 -39.83 -22.38 -18.20
C ALA A 97 -41.34 -22.10 -18.30
N GLY A 98 -42.07 -22.97 -19.01
CA GLY A 98 -43.53 -22.91 -19.02
C GLY A 98 -44.13 -23.31 -17.68
N ALA A 99 -45.37 -22.89 -17.39
CA ALA A 99 -46.07 -23.38 -16.21
C ALA A 99 -46.27 -24.91 -16.31
N ALA A 100 -45.98 -25.66 -15.24
CA ALA A 100 -46.41 -27.05 -15.16
C ALA A 100 -47.94 -27.08 -15.24
N ILE A 101 -48.49 -27.74 -16.27
CA ILE A 101 -49.94 -27.98 -16.42
C ILE A 101 -50.46 -28.62 -15.11
N GLU A 102 -51.73 -28.38 -14.76
CA GLU A 102 -52.47 -28.83 -13.56
C GLU A 102 -52.46 -30.36 -13.26
N VAL A 103 -51.56 -31.14 -13.86
CA VAL A 103 -51.31 -32.53 -13.50
C VAL A 103 -50.61 -32.56 -12.14
N VAL A 104 -51.35 -32.99 -11.12
CA VAL A 104 -50.84 -33.22 -9.76
C VAL A 104 -49.63 -34.17 -9.84
N GLY A 105 -48.49 -33.74 -9.31
CA GLY A 105 -47.25 -34.52 -9.29
C GLY A 105 -46.33 -34.36 -10.51
N ALA A 106 -46.63 -33.46 -11.46
CA ALA A 106 -45.71 -33.12 -12.54
C ALA A 106 -44.51 -32.31 -12.02
N ASP A 107 -43.31 -32.67 -12.47
CA ASP A 107 -42.10 -31.90 -12.26
C ASP A 107 -42.18 -30.55 -13.01
N GLY A 108 -41.51 -29.53 -12.48
CA GLY A 108 -41.33 -28.25 -13.14
C GLY A 108 -40.31 -28.33 -14.27
N PHE A 109 -40.48 -27.49 -15.27
CA PHE A 109 -39.57 -27.35 -16.41
C PHE A 109 -38.38 -26.44 -16.06
N ASN A 110 -37.25 -26.65 -16.73
CA ASN A 110 -36.04 -25.86 -16.54
C ASN A 110 -36.13 -24.51 -17.27
N GLY A 111 -35.51 -23.48 -16.72
CA GLY A 111 -35.23 -22.25 -17.47
C GLY A 111 -34.14 -22.48 -18.52
N GLY A 112 -34.20 -21.77 -19.65
CA GLY A 112 -33.13 -21.77 -20.65
C GLY A 112 -31.91 -21.00 -20.16
N ASN A 113 -30.73 -21.26 -20.68
CA ASN A 113 -29.52 -20.54 -20.30
C ASN A 113 -29.48 -19.13 -20.92
N GLY A 114 -28.85 -18.20 -20.21
CA GLY A 114 -28.41 -16.95 -20.80
C GLY A 114 -27.28 -17.19 -21.79
N SER A 115 -27.18 -16.33 -22.79
CA SER A 115 -26.11 -16.37 -23.81
C SER A 115 -24.98 -15.41 -23.51
N ASN A 116 -23.87 -15.51 -24.23
CA ASN A 116 -22.71 -14.67 -23.95
C ASN A 116 -22.92 -13.23 -24.44
N GLY A 117 -22.28 -12.29 -23.74
CA GLY A 117 -22.18 -10.89 -24.16
C GLY A 117 -21.32 -10.75 -25.42
N GLY A 118 -21.63 -9.75 -26.25
CA GLY A 118 -20.89 -9.47 -27.48
C GLY A 118 -19.55 -8.81 -27.20
N ASN A 119 -18.53 -9.20 -27.96
CA ASN A 119 -17.18 -8.64 -27.83
C ASN A 119 -17.09 -7.26 -28.48
N ALA A 120 -16.26 -6.38 -27.92
CA ALA A 120 -15.91 -5.10 -28.49
C ALA A 120 -14.41 -5.08 -28.86
N VAL A 121 -14.11 -4.88 -30.14
CA VAL A 121 -12.73 -4.80 -30.67
C VAL A 121 -12.56 -3.51 -31.47
N VAL A 122 -11.60 -2.68 -31.07
CA VAL A 122 -11.20 -1.50 -31.85
C VAL A 122 -9.74 -1.58 -32.24
N ARG A 123 -9.47 -1.34 -33.52
CA ARG A 123 -8.13 -1.19 -34.08
C ARG A 123 -8.02 0.15 -34.77
N ALA A 124 -7.03 0.95 -34.44
CA ALA A 124 -6.68 2.15 -35.19
C ALA A 124 -5.21 2.14 -35.55
N GLY A 125 -4.87 2.54 -36.76
CA GLY A 125 -3.48 2.60 -37.17
C GLY A 125 -3.24 3.53 -38.33
N VAL A 126 -2.08 4.16 -38.40
CA VAL A 126 -1.61 4.70 -39.67
C VAL A 126 -1.31 3.56 -40.63
N ALA A 127 -1.49 3.78 -41.93
CA ALA A 127 -1.06 2.83 -42.93
C ALA A 127 0.46 2.59 -42.79
N GLN A 128 0.90 1.35 -42.99
CA GLN A 128 2.30 0.98 -42.80
C GLN A 128 3.23 1.89 -43.65
N GLY A 129 4.19 2.55 -42.98
CA GLY A 129 5.14 3.46 -43.63
C GLY A 129 4.65 4.90 -43.85
N VAL A 130 3.46 5.25 -43.37
CA VAL A 130 2.93 6.63 -43.44
C VAL A 130 3.18 7.37 -42.12
N VAL A 131 3.67 8.61 -42.24
CA VAL A 131 3.80 9.56 -41.13
C VAL A 131 2.85 10.71 -41.39
N LEU A 132 1.95 10.99 -40.45
CA LEU A 132 1.03 12.13 -40.57
C LEU A 132 1.78 13.44 -40.30
N ASN A 133 1.50 14.48 -41.09
CA ASN A 133 2.08 15.80 -40.87
C ASN A 133 1.27 16.56 -39.81
N GLY A 134 1.94 17.13 -38.82
CA GLY A 134 1.32 17.85 -37.70
C GLY A 134 0.99 16.94 -36.53
N ASN A 135 -0.02 17.31 -35.75
CA ASN A 135 -0.40 16.60 -34.53
C ASN A 135 -1.43 15.51 -34.82
N VAL A 136 -1.44 14.46 -33.99
CA VAL A 136 -2.42 13.36 -34.04
C VAL A 136 -3.02 13.14 -32.66
N THR A 137 -4.34 13.08 -32.61
CA THR A 137 -5.13 12.73 -31.43
C THR A 137 -5.99 11.52 -31.75
N VAL A 138 -5.94 10.49 -30.90
CA VAL A 138 -6.71 9.25 -31.03
C VAL A 138 -7.42 8.96 -29.71
N ASP A 139 -8.75 8.98 -29.74
CA ASP A 139 -9.61 8.65 -28.58
C ASP A 139 -10.43 7.40 -28.89
N ILE A 140 -10.18 6.29 -28.19
CA ILE A 140 -10.77 4.98 -28.53
C ILE A 140 -11.36 4.29 -27.31
N THR A 141 -12.55 3.72 -27.47
CA THR A 141 -13.20 2.92 -26.42
C THR A 141 -13.75 1.61 -27.01
N ALA A 142 -13.39 0.49 -26.40
CA ALA A 142 -14.05 -0.80 -26.56
C ALA A 142 -14.84 -1.13 -25.29
N ASP A 143 -16.16 -1.18 -25.39
CA ASP A 143 -17.08 -1.40 -24.27
C ASP A 143 -17.91 -2.66 -24.57
N ALA A 144 -17.50 -3.78 -24.00
CA ALA A 144 -18.16 -5.05 -24.18
C ALA A 144 -19.33 -5.20 -23.21
N ASN A 145 -20.37 -5.90 -23.65
CA ASN A 145 -21.63 -5.92 -22.92
C ASN A 145 -21.77 -7.14 -22.02
N ARG A 146 -22.75 -7.06 -21.12
CA ARG A 146 -23.10 -8.11 -20.18
C ARG A 146 -23.57 -9.39 -20.89
N GLY A 147 -23.26 -10.54 -20.29
CA GLY A 147 -23.90 -11.81 -20.59
C GLY A 147 -25.40 -11.80 -20.30
N GLY A 148 -26.15 -12.67 -20.97
CA GLY A 148 -27.56 -12.87 -20.75
C GLY A 148 -27.83 -13.55 -19.40
N ASP A 149 -28.91 -13.16 -18.74
CA ASP A 149 -29.35 -13.84 -17.52
C ASP A 149 -29.96 -15.20 -17.86
N GLY A 150 -29.79 -16.18 -16.97
CA GLY A 150 -30.47 -17.47 -17.05
C GLY A 150 -31.98 -17.34 -16.85
N GLY A 151 -32.72 -18.20 -17.53
CA GLY A 151 -34.18 -18.28 -17.47
C GLY A 151 -34.69 -18.79 -16.13
N ILE A 152 -35.89 -18.34 -15.76
CA ILE A 152 -36.58 -18.75 -14.54
C ILE A 152 -37.14 -20.17 -14.70
N ALA A 153 -36.92 -21.06 -13.72
CA ALA A 153 -37.54 -22.38 -13.71
C ALA A 153 -39.01 -22.35 -13.27
N SER A 154 -39.79 -23.37 -13.65
CA SER A 154 -41.18 -23.48 -13.18
C SER A 154 -41.29 -24.28 -11.88
N LEU A 155 -42.28 -23.92 -11.07
CA LEU A 155 -42.64 -24.70 -9.88
C LEU A 155 -43.28 -26.03 -10.32
N GLY A 156 -42.87 -27.13 -9.69
CA GLY A 156 -43.56 -28.42 -9.81
C GLY A 156 -44.92 -28.38 -9.12
N ASN A 157 -45.88 -29.17 -9.59
CA ASN A 157 -47.21 -29.23 -9.01
C ASN A 157 -47.24 -30.21 -7.82
N ALA A 158 -47.52 -29.69 -6.62
CA ALA A 158 -47.49 -30.43 -5.35
C ALA A 158 -48.46 -31.65 -5.35
N PRO A 159 -48.18 -32.76 -4.61
CA PRO A 159 -47.19 -32.89 -3.54
C PRO A 159 -45.85 -33.59 -3.91
N THR A 160 -45.70 -34.14 -5.14
CA THR A 160 -44.51 -34.91 -5.53
C THR A 160 -43.68 -34.31 -6.66
N GLY A 161 -44.19 -33.28 -7.36
CA GLY A 161 -43.47 -32.65 -8.46
C GLY A 161 -42.22 -31.90 -7.97
N LEU A 162 -41.06 -32.25 -8.53
CA LEU A 162 -39.82 -31.51 -8.31
C LEU A 162 -39.91 -30.12 -8.94
N THR A 163 -39.24 -29.12 -8.38
CA THR A 163 -39.10 -27.81 -9.04
C THR A 163 -38.05 -27.95 -10.15
N GLY A 164 -38.31 -27.36 -11.32
CA GLY A 164 -37.33 -27.33 -12.40
C GLY A 164 -36.11 -26.49 -12.02
N ASN A 165 -35.01 -26.59 -12.77
CA ASN A 165 -33.80 -25.83 -12.50
C ASN A 165 -33.75 -24.53 -13.29
N GLY A 166 -33.27 -23.45 -12.67
CA GLY A 166 -33.00 -22.20 -13.36
C GLY A 166 -31.88 -22.39 -14.38
N GLY A 167 -31.90 -21.58 -15.43
CA GLY A 167 -30.82 -21.56 -16.41
C GLY A 167 -29.54 -20.97 -15.83
N SER A 168 -28.39 -21.30 -16.40
CA SER A 168 -27.13 -20.61 -16.11
C SER A 168 -27.12 -19.22 -16.75
N GLY A 169 -26.39 -18.27 -16.17
CA GLY A 169 -26.06 -17.00 -16.83
C GLY A 169 -24.96 -17.19 -17.88
N GLY A 170 -24.95 -16.37 -18.92
CA GLY A 170 -23.88 -16.34 -19.92
C GLY A 170 -22.72 -15.44 -19.51
N ASP A 171 -21.55 -15.66 -20.11
CA ASP A 171 -20.34 -14.89 -19.79
C ASP A 171 -20.41 -13.46 -20.34
N GLY A 172 -19.66 -12.55 -19.73
CA GLY A 172 -19.47 -11.19 -20.23
C GLY A 172 -18.65 -11.13 -21.52
N GLY A 173 -18.90 -10.13 -22.36
CA GLY A 173 -18.15 -9.94 -23.61
C GLY A 173 -16.72 -9.44 -23.36
N ASN A 174 -15.79 -9.76 -24.25
CA ASN A 174 -14.39 -9.30 -24.19
C ASN A 174 -14.20 -7.93 -24.85
N ALA A 175 -13.31 -7.10 -24.29
CA ALA A 175 -12.92 -5.80 -24.83
C ALA A 175 -11.44 -5.77 -25.26
N SER A 176 -11.15 -5.31 -26.47
CA SER A 176 -9.78 -5.20 -26.98
C SER A 176 -9.55 -3.91 -27.76
N VAL A 177 -8.50 -3.17 -27.41
CA VAL A 177 -8.08 -1.96 -28.15
C VAL A 177 -6.64 -2.10 -28.63
N SER A 178 -6.40 -1.80 -29.91
CA SER A 178 -5.05 -1.67 -30.47
C SER A 178 -4.89 -0.39 -31.27
N VAL A 179 -3.81 0.35 -31.02
CA VAL A 179 -3.51 1.62 -31.67
C VAL A 179 -2.06 1.69 -32.14
N ASN A 180 -1.83 2.15 -33.36
CA ASN A 180 -0.50 2.50 -33.88
C ASN A 180 -0.56 3.87 -34.58
N ALA A 181 -0.16 4.94 -33.88
CA ALA A 181 -0.19 6.31 -34.40
C ALA A 181 1.22 6.86 -34.61
N GLN A 182 1.47 7.50 -35.76
CA GLN A 182 2.74 8.13 -36.08
C GLN A 182 2.54 9.50 -36.73
N ALA A 183 3.23 10.52 -36.23
CA ALA A 183 3.15 11.89 -36.71
C ALA A 183 4.50 12.63 -36.71
N THR A 184 4.56 13.81 -37.34
CA THR A 184 5.70 14.73 -37.21
C THR A 184 5.61 15.58 -35.95
N GLY A 185 4.41 16.05 -35.57
CA GLY A 185 4.14 16.83 -34.37
C GLY A 185 3.79 15.98 -33.15
N ASP A 186 2.91 16.49 -32.29
CA ASP A 186 2.48 15.80 -31.06
C ASP A 186 1.60 14.59 -31.37
N VAL A 187 1.73 13.52 -30.59
CA VAL A 187 0.88 12.33 -30.65
C VAL A 187 0.22 12.11 -29.31
N PHE A 188 -1.11 12.09 -29.30
CA PHE A 188 -1.92 11.79 -28.13
C PHE A 188 -2.81 10.59 -28.42
N ILE A 189 -2.72 9.55 -27.58
CA ILE A 189 -3.55 8.36 -27.63
C ILE A 189 -4.21 8.18 -26.27
N ASN A 190 -5.51 8.00 -26.26
CA ASN A 190 -6.32 7.68 -25.10
C ASN A 190 -7.21 6.49 -25.44
N ALA A 191 -7.05 5.38 -24.70
CA ALA A 191 -7.73 4.12 -24.99
C ALA A 191 -8.32 3.46 -23.74
N ASP A 192 -9.58 3.05 -23.85
CA ASP A 192 -10.31 2.30 -22.82
C ASP A 192 -10.78 0.95 -23.36
N ALA A 193 -10.50 -0.13 -22.63
CA ALA A 193 -11.04 -1.48 -22.86
C ALA A 193 -11.82 -1.92 -21.61
N ASP A 194 -13.15 -1.79 -21.64
CA ASP A 194 -14.06 -2.16 -20.57
C ASP A 194 -14.79 -3.46 -20.95
N ALA A 195 -14.46 -4.56 -20.28
CA ALA A 195 -15.07 -5.86 -20.54
C ALA A 195 -16.43 -6.01 -19.84
N GLY A 196 -17.29 -6.84 -20.43
CA GLY A 196 -18.65 -7.04 -19.97
C GLY A 196 -18.73 -7.85 -18.68
N PRO A 197 -19.71 -7.59 -17.79
CA PRO A 197 -19.96 -8.46 -16.64
C PRO A 197 -20.68 -9.76 -17.03
N GLY A 198 -20.58 -10.78 -16.19
CA GLY A 198 -21.34 -12.01 -16.33
C GLY A 198 -22.86 -11.84 -16.14
N GLY A 199 -23.61 -12.73 -16.76
CA GLY A 199 -25.06 -12.88 -16.60
C GLY A 199 -25.42 -13.53 -15.26
N ALA A 200 -26.57 -13.18 -14.69
CA ALA A 200 -27.06 -13.82 -13.48
C ALA A 200 -27.55 -15.23 -13.79
N ALA A 201 -27.37 -16.17 -12.86
CA ALA A 201 -28.11 -17.43 -12.93
C ALA A 201 -29.61 -17.18 -12.72
N GLY A 202 -30.44 -17.97 -13.41
CA GLY A 202 -31.89 -17.96 -13.26
C GLY A 202 -32.33 -18.46 -11.87
N PRO A 203 -33.42 -17.93 -11.31
CA PRO A 203 -33.91 -18.34 -10.00
C PRO A 203 -34.60 -19.72 -10.04
N PHE A 204 -34.58 -20.40 -8.88
CA PHE A 204 -35.17 -21.72 -8.57
C PHE A 204 -34.41 -22.96 -9.07
N GLY A 205 -34.65 -24.11 -8.42
CA GLY A 205 -34.01 -25.40 -8.74
C GLY A 205 -33.34 -26.08 -7.54
N THR A 206 -33.22 -27.40 -7.61
CA THR A 206 -32.42 -28.19 -6.65
C THR A 206 -30.98 -28.39 -7.12
N MET A 207 -30.71 -28.15 -8.42
CA MET A 207 -29.37 -28.22 -9.00
C MET A 207 -28.72 -26.84 -9.10
N ALA A 208 -27.39 -26.81 -8.96
CA ALA A 208 -26.59 -25.59 -8.97
C ALA A 208 -26.52 -24.98 -10.38
N SER A 209 -27.33 -23.97 -10.65
CA SER A 209 -27.10 -23.08 -11.79
C SER A 209 -25.85 -22.24 -11.54
N LEU A 210 -25.13 -21.90 -12.62
CA LEU A 210 -23.92 -21.09 -12.56
C LEU A 210 -24.24 -19.70 -13.10
N SER A 211 -23.81 -18.66 -12.40
CA SER A 211 -23.77 -17.33 -12.99
C SER A 211 -22.58 -17.24 -13.93
N GLY A 212 -22.66 -16.43 -14.98
CA GLY A 212 -21.59 -16.31 -15.96
C GLY A 212 -20.38 -15.57 -15.39
N ASP A 213 -19.21 -15.80 -15.97
CA ASP A 213 -17.98 -15.11 -15.61
C ASP A 213 -17.91 -13.73 -16.26
N GLY A 214 -17.02 -12.87 -15.77
CA GLY A 214 -16.71 -11.61 -16.45
C GLY A 214 -16.01 -11.83 -17.81
N GLY A 215 -15.96 -10.77 -18.63
CA GLY A 215 -15.17 -10.76 -19.86
C GLY A 215 -13.73 -10.26 -19.66
N GLU A 216 -12.86 -10.54 -20.64
CA GLU A 216 -11.45 -10.12 -20.67
C GLU A 216 -11.25 -8.74 -21.30
N ALA A 217 -10.32 -7.94 -20.76
CA ALA A 217 -9.90 -6.65 -21.31
C ALA A 217 -8.42 -6.65 -21.72
N SER A 218 -8.12 -6.14 -22.92
CA SER A 218 -6.75 -6.12 -23.48
C SER A 218 -6.41 -4.82 -24.22
N LEU A 219 -5.13 -4.45 -24.20
CA LEU A 219 -4.60 -3.22 -24.82
C LEU A 219 -3.29 -3.49 -25.59
N ALA A 220 -3.09 -2.78 -26.70
CA ALA A 220 -1.82 -2.72 -27.44
C ALA A 220 -1.65 -1.37 -28.16
N LEU A 221 -1.02 -0.39 -27.50
CA LEU A 221 -0.96 1.01 -27.94
C LEU A 221 0.49 1.44 -28.25
N TYR A 222 0.68 2.12 -29.37
CA TYR A 222 1.96 2.69 -29.78
C TYR A 222 1.78 4.08 -30.40
N GLY A 223 2.53 5.06 -29.91
CA GLY A 223 2.57 6.43 -30.44
C GLY A 223 3.99 6.88 -30.79
N ARG A 224 4.20 7.51 -31.95
CA ARG A 224 5.53 8.00 -32.35
C ARG A 224 5.50 9.40 -32.94
N SER A 225 6.33 10.28 -32.41
CA SER A 225 6.66 11.57 -33.05
C SER A 225 8.03 11.48 -33.74
N THR A 226 8.13 12.02 -34.95
CA THR A 226 9.36 11.98 -35.75
C THR A 226 10.16 13.27 -35.76
N GLU A 227 9.58 14.40 -35.35
CA GLU A 227 10.26 15.71 -35.29
C GLU A 227 10.34 16.27 -33.85
N GLY A 228 10.22 15.39 -32.84
CA GLY A 228 10.39 15.76 -31.43
C GLY A 228 9.16 16.38 -30.76
N GLY A 229 7.97 16.20 -31.34
CA GLY A 229 6.72 16.50 -30.66
C GLY A 229 6.51 15.62 -29.43
N ARG A 230 5.64 16.05 -28.53
CA ARG A 230 5.28 15.29 -27.33
C ARG A 230 4.52 14.02 -27.72
N VAL A 231 4.81 12.92 -27.05
CA VAL A 231 4.05 11.67 -27.17
C VAL A 231 3.39 11.37 -25.83
N THR A 232 2.07 11.23 -25.83
CA THR A 232 1.27 10.83 -24.66
C THR A 232 0.41 9.63 -25.04
N VAL A 233 0.59 8.51 -24.33
CA VAL A 233 -0.18 7.28 -24.55
C VAL A 233 -0.78 6.82 -23.24
N PHE A 234 -2.10 6.85 -23.17
CA PHE A 234 -2.90 6.43 -22.03
C PHE A 234 -3.72 5.20 -22.39
N GLY A 235 -3.62 4.16 -21.56
CA GLY A 235 -4.40 2.93 -21.70
C GLY A 235 -5.03 2.49 -20.39
N ASN A 236 -6.32 2.17 -20.40
CA ASN A 236 -7.06 1.64 -19.25
C ASN A 236 -7.81 0.36 -19.63
N ALA A 237 -7.54 -0.75 -18.92
CA ALA A 237 -8.17 -2.04 -19.13
C ALA A 237 -8.93 -2.48 -17.87
N ARG A 238 -10.22 -2.82 -18.01
CA ARG A 238 -11.07 -3.27 -16.92
C ARG A 238 -11.71 -4.61 -17.22
N GLY A 239 -11.38 -5.63 -16.43
CA GLY A 239 -11.98 -6.95 -16.51
C GLY A 239 -13.44 -6.94 -16.04
N GLY A 240 -14.25 -7.80 -16.62
CA GLY A 240 -15.65 -7.97 -16.24
C GLY A 240 -15.79 -8.56 -14.85
N SER A 241 -16.82 -8.13 -14.11
CA SER A 241 -17.20 -8.80 -12.86
C SER A 241 -17.96 -10.09 -13.14
N GLY A 242 -17.83 -11.07 -12.25
CA GLY A 242 -18.67 -12.26 -12.26
C GLY A 242 -20.14 -11.94 -12.03
N GLY A 243 -21.02 -12.77 -12.59
CA GLY A 243 -22.46 -12.67 -12.41
C GLY A 243 -22.88 -13.06 -10.99
N SER A 244 -23.92 -12.40 -10.47
CA SER A 244 -24.54 -12.75 -9.19
C SER A 244 -25.89 -13.42 -9.44
N PRO A 245 -26.23 -14.53 -8.78
CA PRO A 245 -27.58 -15.08 -8.85
C PRO A 245 -28.60 -14.07 -8.28
N ASP A 246 -29.64 -13.76 -9.05
CA ASP A 246 -30.65 -12.78 -8.67
C ASP A 246 -31.68 -13.41 -7.72
N ASP A 247 -31.50 -13.26 -6.41
CA ASP A 247 -32.56 -13.66 -5.46
C ASP A 247 -32.58 -12.87 -4.15
N LEU A 248 -32.76 -11.55 -4.23
CA LEU A 248 -33.12 -10.76 -3.05
C LEU A 248 -34.64 -10.77 -2.75
N ARG A 249 -35.47 -11.38 -3.61
CA ARG A 249 -36.93 -11.18 -3.57
C ARG A 249 -37.74 -12.45 -3.36
N THR A 250 -37.20 -13.63 -3.64
CA THR A 250 -37.94 -14.87 -3.43
C THR A 250 -37.55 -15.44 -2.09
N SER A 251 -38.55 -15.89 -1.34
CA SER A 251 -38.34 -16.51 -0.04
C SER A 251 -37.80 -17.94 -0.20
N ARG A 252 -36.92 -18.23 -1.15
CA ARG A 252 -36.37 -19.59 -1.34
C ARG A 252 -34.84 -19.53 -1.47
N PRO A 253 -34.10 -20.40 -0.76
CA PRO A 253 -32.65 -20.41 -0.84
C PRO A 253 -32.20 -20.92 -2.22
N SER A 254 -31.61 -20.04 -3.03
CA SER A 254 -30.83 -20.43 -4.22
C SER A 254 -29.48 -21.03 -3.80
N THR A 255 -29.12 -22.18 -4.39
CA THR A 255 -27.79 -22.81 -4.28
C THR A 255 -26.88 -22.47 -5.47
N ALA A 256 -27.31 -21.54 -6.33
CA ALA A 256 -26.56 -21.14 -7.51
C ALA A 256 -25.20 -20.55 -7.13
N SER A 257 -24.17 -20.95 -7.86
CA SER A 257 -22.82 -20.39 -7.66
C SER A 257 -22.71 -19.05 -8.40
N ALA A 258 -22.00 -18.12 -7.77
CA ALA A 258 -21.66 -16.87 -8.43
C ALA A 258 -20.53 -17.09 -9.45
N GLY A 259 -20.46 -16.21 -10.44
CA GLY A 259 -19.41 -16.22 -11.45
C GLY A 259 -18.13 -15.55 -10.96
N ASP A 260 -17.05 -15.82 -11.66
CA ASP A 260 -15.72 -15.31 -11.37
C ASP A 260 -15.50 -13.93 -12.02
N GLY A 261 -14.76 -13.07 -11.30
CA GLY A 261 -14.23 -11.83 -11.84
C GLY A 261 -12.95 -12.07 -12.63
N VAL A 262 -12.79 -11.39 -13.77
CA VAL A 262 -11.64 -11.63 -14.65
C VAL A 262 -10.38 -10.90 -14.21
N SER A 263 -9.24 -11.58 -14.31
CA SER A 263 -7.92 -10.98 -14.08
C SER A 263 -7.47 -10.12 -15.26
N VAL A 264 -6.76 -9.02 -15.00
CA VAL A 264 -6.21 -8.14 -16.03
C VAL A 264 -4.69 -8.08 -15.90
N ASN A 265 -3.99 -8.44 -16.98
CA ASN A 265 -2.53 -8.43 -17.05
C ASN A 265 -2.07 -7.53 -18.20
N LEU A 266 -1.39 -6.43 -17.89
CA LEU A 266 -0.80 -5.53 -18.88
C LEU A 266 0.72 -5.62 -18.81
N ASP A 267 1.35 -6.05 -19.91
CA ASP A 267 2.80 -6.08 -20.07
C ASP A 267 3.20 -5.18 -21.23
N ASN A 268 3.73 -4.00 -20.91
CA ASN A 268 4.11 -2.97 -21.86
C ASN A 268 3.01 -2.71 -22.90
N ALA A 269 1.76 -2.71 -22.45
CA ALA A 269 0.59 -2.56 -23.30
C ALA A 269 0.49 -1.16 -23.91
N VAL A 270 1.26 -0.20 -23.37
CA VAL A 270 1.47 1.14 -23.91
C VAL A 270 2.95 1.38 -24.20
N ASN A 271 3.26 1.99 -25.34
CA ASN A 271 4.62 2.32 -25.75
C ASN A 271 4.63 3.58 -26.63
N GLY A 272 5.80 4.18 -26.82
CA GLY A 272 5.98 5.25 -27.78
C GLY A 272 7.41 5.75 -27.90
N ASP A 273 7.68 6.54 -28.93
CA ASP A 273 9.01 7.06 -29.25
C ASP A 273 8.96 8.54 -29.65
N THR A 274 9.85 9.35 -29.05
CA THR A 274 10.08 10.76 -29.42
C THR A 274 11.40 11.26 -28.81
N SER A 275 12.01 12.28 -29.42
CA SER A 275 13.07 13.07 -28.79
C SER A 275 12.54 14.19 -27.88
N GLY A 276 11.26 14.52 -27.97
CA GLY A 276 10.57 15.45 -27.06
C GLY A 276 10.13 14.76 -25.77
N ASP A 277 9.02 15.21 -25.18
CA ASP A 277 8.47 14.61 -23.95
C ASP A 277 7.76 13.29 -24.26
N LEU A 278 8.07 12.23 -23.52
CA LEU A 278 7.40 10.94 -23.61
C LEU A 278 6.65 10.62 -22.31
N TRP A 279 5.32 10.49 -22.40
CA TRP A 279 4.44 10.13 -21.28
C TRP A 279 3.66 8.86 -21.62
N LEU A 280 3.87 7.79 -20.85
CA LEU A 280 3.18 6.52 -20.97
C LEU A 280 2.44 6.18 -19.67
N THR A 281 1.14 5.88 -19.76
CA THR A 281 0.30 5.51 -18.62
C THR A 281 -0.51 4.24 -18.94
N GLN A 282 -0.46 3.23 -18.08
CA GLN A 282 -1.32 2.03 -18.18
C GLN A 282 -1.96 1.61 -16.86
N PHE A 283 -3.29 1.39 -16.89
CA PHE A 283 -4.08 0.97 -15.73
C PHE A 283 -4.73 -0.40 -15.97
N ALA A 284 -4.52 -1.33 -15.05
CA ALA A 284 -5.16 -2.64 -15.01
C ALA A 284 -6.16 -2.69 -13.83
N THR A 285 -7.44 -2.92 -14.11
CA THR A 285 -8.48 -3.12 -13.08
C THR A 285 -9.12 -4.47 -13.27
N ALA A 286 -9.01 -5.34 -12.27
CA ALA A 286 -9.60 -6.67 -12.36
C ALA A 286 -11.08 -6.69 -11.96
N GLY A 287 -11.77 -7.72 -12.43
CA GLY A 287 -13.17 -7.99 -12.16
C GLY A 287 -13.42 -8.42 -10.72
N ARG A 288 -14.56 -8.02 -10.17
CA ARG A 288 -15.04 -8.48 -8.86
C ARG A 288 -15.67 -9.88 -8.98
N ALA A 289 -15.61 -10.66 -7.92
CA ALA A 289 -16.41 -11.88 -7.81
C ALA A 289 -17.91 -11.54 -7.78
N GLY A 290 -18.76 -12.43 -8.30
CA GLY A 290 -20.21 -12.34 -8.10
C GLY A 290 -20.63 -12.75 -6.68
N ASP A 291 -21.82 -12.32 -6.24
CA ASP A 291 -22.30 -12.45 -4.87
C ASP A 291 -23.31 -13.61 -4.72
N PRO A 292 -22.94 -14.78 -4.16
CA PRO A 292 -23.89 -15.86 -3.96
C PRO A 292 -24.68 -15.69 -2.65
N ILE A 293 -25.86 -16.33 -2.60
CA ILE A 293 -26.59 -16.52 -1.35
C ILE A 293 -26.08 -17.80 -0.68
N ASN A 294 -26.53 -18.99 -1.13
CA ASN A 294 -26.10 -20.26 -0.54
C ASN A 294 -25.10 -21.05 -1.40
N GLY A 295 -24.87 -20.66 -2.66
CA GLY A 295 -23.92 -21.35 -3.53
C GLY A 295 -22.45 -21.02 -3.25
N SER A 296 -21.57 -21.53 -4.12
CA SER A 296 -20.14 -21.24 -4.07
C SER A 296 -19.87 -19.76 -4.40
N ASN A 297 -18.84 -19.20 -3.78
CA ASN A 297 -18.34 -17.87 -4.11
C ASN A 297 -17.71 -17.87 -5.50
N GLY A 298 -17.90 -16.78 -6.22
CA GLY A 298 -17.00 -16.43 -7.30
C GLY A 298 -15.62 -16.07 -6.77
N ILE A 299 -14.62 -16.20 -7.62
CA ILE A 299 -13.24 -15.81 -7.39
C ILE A 299 -13.04 -14.38 -7.92
N ALA A 300 -12.41 -13.51 -7.15
CA ALA A 300 -12.08 -12.17 -7.62
C ALA A 300 -10.87 -12.21 -8.57
N GLY A 301 -10.87 -11.37 -9.60
CA GLY A 301 -9.77 -11.28 -10.56
C GLY A 301 -8.56 -10.55 -9.98
N SER A 302 -7.34 -10.99 -10.31
CA SER A 302 -6.09 -10.28 -9.95
C SER A 302 -5.69 -9.26 -11.00
N ALA A 303 -4.96 -8.21 -10.62
CA ALA A 303 -4.47 -7.19 -11.56
C ALA A 303 -2.95 -7.10 -11.59
N SER A 304 -2.37 -7.03 -12.79
CA SER A 304 -0.93 -6.82 -13.00
C SER A 304 -0.66 -5.73 -14.04
N SER A 305 0.27 -4.83 -13.75
CA SER A 305 0.72 -3.78 -14.67
C SER A 305 2.24 -3.66 -14.68
N VAL A 306 2.86 -4.09 -15.78
CA VAL A 306 4.30 -4.03 -16.06
C VAL A 306 4.53 -2.99 -17.15
N LEU A 307 5.33 -1.95 -16.86
CA LEU A 307 5.67 -0.89 -17.82
C LEU A 307 7.16 -0.56 -17.76
N THR A 308 7.86 -0.70 -18.88
CA THR A 308 9.29 -0.49 -18.99
C THR A 308 9.63 0.37 -20.20
N LYS A 309 10.53 1.35 -20.04
CA LYS A 309 11.01 2.16 -21.16
C LYS A 309 12.45 2.59 -21.00
N THR A 310 13.22 2.51 -22.08
CA THR A 310 14.50 3.21 -22.25
C THR A 310 14.35 4.16 -23.44
N THR A 311 14.81 5.41 -23.30
CA THR A 311 14.65 6.43 -24.34
C THR A 311 15.73 7.50 -24.26
N SER A 312 15.76 8.36 -25.28
CA SER A 312 16.54 9.60 -25.37
C SER A 312 15.58 10.78 -25.62
N SER A 313 14.76 11.07 -24.61
CA SER A 313 13.66 12.05 -24.65
C SER A 313 14.00 13.25 -23.76
N SER A 314 13.44 14.44 -24.01
CA SER A 314 13.63 15.59 -23.09
C SER A 314 13.07 15.33 -21.69
N LEU A 315 12.05 14.47 -21.62
CA LEU A 315 11.41 14.02 -20.39
C LEU A 315 10.81 12.63 -20.61
N LEU A 316 10.97 11.74 -19.62
CA LEU A 316 10.30 10.45 -19.57
C LEU A 316 9.36 10.40 -18.34
N ILE A 317 8.07 10.18 -18.58
CA ILE A 317 7.07 9.90 -17.54
C ILE A 317 6.50 8.51 -17.78
N LEU A 318 6.62 7.63 -16.78
CA LEU A 318 5.96 6.32 -16.77
C LEU A 318 5.01 6.23 -15.57
N GLU A 319 3.78 5.80 -15.83
CA GLU A 319 2.77 5.56 -14.79
C GLU A 319 2.12 4.18 -14.99
N ALA A 320 2.20 3.33 -13.97
CA ALA A 320 1.57 2.01 -13.97
C ALA A 320 0.69 1.84 -12.74
N ARG A 321 -0.56 1.40 -12.94
CA ARG A 321 -1.47 1.08 -11.83
C ARG A 321 -2.13 -0.27 -12.00
N ALA A 322 -2.33 -0.97 -10.89
CA ALA A 322 -3.09 -2.23 -10.83
C ALA A 322 -4.06 -2.20 -9.65
N SER A 323 -5.33 -2.59 -9.88
CA SER A 323 -6.37 -2.71 -8.85
C SER A 323 -6.99 -4.11 -8.88
N GLY A 324 -6.80 -4.88 -7.82
CA GLY A 324 -7.40 -6.22 -7.67
C GLY A 324 -8.92 -6.18 -7.47
N GLY A 325 -9.58 -7.27 -7.82
CA GLY A 325 -11.02 -7.45 -7.67
C GLY A 325 -11.43 -7.65 -6.22
N ARG A 326 -12.62 -7.15 -5.85
CA ARG A 326 -13.23 -7.41 -4.55
C ARG A 326 -13.79 -8.84 -4.51
N GLY A 327 -13.65 -9.50 -3.35
CA GLY A 327 -14.30 -10.76 -3.06
C GLY A 327 -15.82 -10.65 -2.92
N SER A 328 -16.51 -11.79 -3.05
CA SER A 328 -17.96 -11.89 -3.05
C SER A 328 -18.59 -11.65 -1.69
N ILE A 329 -19.68 -10.90 -1.63
CA ILE A 329 -20.52 -10.80 -0.44
C ILE A 329 -21.35 -12.08 -0.35
N LYS A 330 -21.36 -12.73 0.82
CA LYS A 330 -22.14 -13.96 1.02
C LYS A 330 -23.21 -13.81 2.07
N ARG A 331 -24.44 -14.18 1.72
CA ARG A 331 -25.62 -14.10 2.60
C ARG A 331 -26.17 -15.49 2.91
N LEU A 332 -26.17 -15.86 4.20
CA LEU A 332 -26.79 -17.09 4.68
C LEU A 332 -28.30 -16.92 4.86
N ASP A 333 -29.14 -17.62 4.09
CA ASP A 333 -30.58 -17.68 4.39
C ASP A 333 -30.77 -18.30 5.80
N GLU A 334 -31.52 -17.63 6.66
CA GLU A 334 -31.85 -18.09 8.03
C GLU A 334 -32.46 -19.50 8.07
N ARG A 335 -33.02 -19.97 6.94
CA ARG A 335 -33.62 -21.30 6.78
C ARG A 335 -32.68 -22.34 6.19
N SER A 336 -31.44 -21.98 5.87
CA SER A 336 -30.43 -22.91 5.39
C SER A 336 -30.14 -23.96 6.47
N THR A 337 -30.24 -25.23 6.11
CA THR A 337 -29.85 -26.36 6.98
C THR A 337 -28.33 -26.57 7.02
N LEU A 338 -27.58 -25.85 6.17
CA LEU A 338 -26.14 -25.80 6.25
C LEU A 338 -25.79 -25.02 7.53
N GLY A 339 -25.23 -25.73 8.52
CA GLY A 339 -24.88 -25.13 9.80
C GLY A 339 -24.01 -23.88 9.64
N PRO A 340 -24.09 -22.91 10.56
CA PRO A 340 -23.48 -21.58 10.44
C PRO A 340 -21.95 -21.57 10.37
N THR A 341 -21.26 -22.71 10.52
CA THR A 341 -19.81 -22.75 10.78
C THR A 341 -18.91 -22.91 9.54
N THR A 342 -19.45 -23.12 8.34
CA THR A 342 -18.62 -23.36 7.13
C THR A 342 -18.73 -22.30 6.04
N VAL A 343 -19.57 -21.28 6.21
CA VAL A 343 -19.88 -20.33 5.14
C VAL A 343 -19.04 -19.06 5.26
N ARG A 344 -18.04 -18.95 4.38
CA ARG A 344 -17.14 -17.80 4.24
C ARG A 344 -17.47 -17.03 2.96
N SER A 345 -17.33 -15.72 3.01
CA SER A 345 -17.44 -14.82 1.84
C SER A 345 -16.20 -14.93 0.94
N GLY A 346 -16.25 -14.41 -0.28
CA GLY A 346 -15.12 -14.51 -1.22
C GLY A 346 -13.94 -13.66 -0.76
N ASP A 347 -12.74 -14.14 -1.02
CA ASP A 347 -11.52 -13.39 -0.76
C ASP A 347 -11.31 -12.31 -1.82
N GLY A 348 -10.67 -11.22 -1.42
CA GLY A 348 -10.18 -10.22 -2.37
C GLY A 348 -9.05 -10.78 -3.24
N ALA A 349 -8.71 -10.07 -4.32
CA ALA A 349 -7.65 -10.47 -5.23
C ALA A 349 -6.47 -9.50 -5.24
N GLY A 350 -5.28 -10.03 -5.54
CA GLY A 350 -4.02 -9.30 -5.45
C GLY A 350 -3.82 -8.27 -6.55
N ALA A 351 -2.91 -7.33 -6.30
CA ALA A 351 -2.46 -6.36 -7.29
C ALA A 351 -0.92 -6.30 -7.35
N THR A 352 -0.36 -6.35 -8.56
CA THR A 352 1.09 -6.25 -8.78
C THR A 352 1.41 -5.14 -9.78
N VAL A 353 2.39 -4.29 -9.45
CA VAL A 353 2.92 -3.27 -10.36
C VAL A 353 4.44 -3.35 -10.44
N PHE A 354 4.96 -3.32 -11.67
CA PHE A 354 6.38 -3.13 -11.97
C PHE A 354 6.54 -2.00 -12.98
N VAL A 355 7.24 -0.93 -12.62
CA VAL A 355 7.52 0.18 -13.53
C VAL A 355 9.00 0.54 -13.53
N SER A 356 9.62 0.64 -14.71
CA SER A 356 11.06 0.90 -14.84
C SER A 356 11.38 1.81 -16.03
N GLY A 357 12.04 2.94 -15.78
CA GLY A 357 12.37 3.92 -16.80
C GLY A 357 13.83 4.36 -16.80
N SER A 358 14.41 4.48 -17.98
CA SER A 358 15.75 5.01 -18.22
C SER A 358 15.71 6.09 -19.30
N ASN A 359 16.29 7.26 -19.03
CA ASN A 359 16.41 8.35 -19.99
C ASN A 359 17.82 8.93 -19.99
N ASP A 360 18.49 8.95 -21.14
CA ASP A 360 19.86 9.47 -21.25
C ASP A 360 19.91 10.95 -21.68
N ALA A 361 18.80 11.51 -22.18
CA ALA A 361 18.74 12.88 -22.68
C ALA A 361 18.00 13.86 -21.76
N GLY A 362 17.27 13.38 -20.75
CA GLY A 362 16.31 14.18 -20.00
C GLY A 362 15.95 13.67 -18.61
N ASP A 363 14.95 14.32 -18.03
CA ASP A 363 14.34 14.00 -16.75
C ASP A 363 13.64 12.63 -16.78
N VAL A 364 13.51 12.02 -15.60
CA VAL A 364 12.77 10.76 -15.38
C VAL A 364 11.79 10.91 -14.23
N ARG A 365 10.52 10.62 -14.50
CA ARG A 365 9.45 10.51 -13.50
C ARG A 365 8.78 9.14 -13.60
N ILE A 366 8.76 8.42 -12.50
CA ILE A 366 8.19 7.07 -12.41
C ILE A 366 7.15 7.03 -11.31
N GLU A 367 5.95 6.52 -11.62
CA GLU A 367 4.87 6.32 -10.66
C GLU A 367 4.30 4.91 -10.79
N GLY A 368 4.34 4.14 -9.70
CA GLY A 368 3.72 2.81 -9.63
C GLY A 368 2.75 2.72 -8.45
N THR A 369 1.52 2.25 -8.69
CA THR A 369 0.51 2.08 -7.63
C THR A 369 -0.20 0.72 -7.72
N ALA A 370 -0.01 -0.14 -6.73
CA ALA A 370 -0.74 -1.39 -6.58
C ALA A 370 -1.80 -1.26 -5.47
N GLY A 371 -3.06 -1.56 -5.78
CA GLY A 371 -4.17 -1.59 -4.83
C GLY A 371 -4.84 -2.96 -4.82
N ALA A 372 -4.73 -3.71 -3.74
CA ALA A 372 -5.39 -5.02 -3.64
C ALA A 372 -6.90 -4.86 -3.45
N GLY A 373 -7.66 -5.87 -3.90
CA GLY A 373 -9.10 -5.91 -3.70
C GLY A 373 -9.46 -6.39 -2.30
N ALA A 374 -10.46 -5.77 -1.68
CA ALA A 374 -10.96 -6.14 -0.35
C ALA A 374 -11.65 -7.50 -0.34
N GLY A 375 -11.65 -8.15 0.83
CA GLY A 375 -12.49 -9.31 1.09
C GLY A 375 -13.99 -8.97 0.99
N GLY A 376 -14.79 -9.98 0.69
CA GLY A 376 -16.24 -9.88 0.65
C GLY A 376 -16.88 -9.90 2.03
N ASP A 377 -17.98 -9.18 2.20
CA ASP A 377 -18.66 -9.07 3.50
C ASP A 377 -19.50 -10.32 3.79
N GLY A 378 -19.44 -10.79 5.04
CA GLY A 378 -20.27 -11.90 5.50
C GLY A 378 -21.58 -11.41 6.10
N LEU A 379 -22.72 -11.76 5.52
CA LEU A 379 -24.05 -11.42 6.02
C LEU A 379 -24.73 -12.62 6.69
N GLU A 380 -25.55 -12.35 7.70
CA GLU A 380 -26.46 -13.35 8.29
C GLU A 380 -25.73 -14.60 8.82
N GLY A 381 -24.50 -14.43 9.31
CA GLY A 381 -23.74 -15.46 10.03
C GLY A 381 -22.64 -16.09 9.21
N SER A 382 -22.42 -15.64 7.96
CA SER A 382 -21.20 -15.96 7.24
C SER A 382 -20.04 -15.11 7.76
N SER A 383 -18.82 -15.64 7.66
CA SER A 383 -17.61 -14.86 7.93
C SER A 383 -17.24 -14.00 6.72
N GLY A 384 -16.55 -12.89 6.98
CA GLY A 384 -15.95 -12.08 5.92
C GLY A 384 -14.81 -12.83 5.20
N GLY A 385 -14.58 -12.46 3.94
CA GLY A 385 -13.43 -12.93 3.17
C GLY A 385 -12.15 -12.21 3.60
N ALA A 386 -11.01 -12.84 3.34
CA ALA A 386 -9.70 -12.21 3.53
C ALA A 386 -9.50 -11.07 2.52
N GLY A 387 -8.74 -10.05 2.93
CA GLY A 387 -8.20 -9.07 2.00
C GLY A 387 -7.04 -9.67 1.20
N ALA A 388 -6.60 -8.97 0.14
CA ALA A 388 -5.50 -9.44 -0.69
C ALA A 388 -4.23 -8.58 -0.57
N ASP A 389 -3.13 -9.17 -1.06
CA ASP A 389 -1.80 -8.57 -1.07
C ASP A 389 -1.63 -7.55 -2.20
N ALA A 390 -0.87 -6.48 -1.93
CA ALA A 390 -0.45 -5.49 -2.92
C ALA A 390 1.08 -5.45 -3.01
N THR A 391 1.63 -5.63 -4.21
CA THR A 391 3.08 -5.57 -4.47
C THR A 391 3.40 -4.51 -5.51
N GLN A 392 4.33 -3.62 -5.20
CA GLN A 392 4.78 -2.55 -6.09
C GLN A 392 6.31 -2.55 -6.18
N THR A 393 6.83 -2.33 -7.39
CA THR A 393 8.24 -2.01 -7.65
C THR A 393 8.37 -0.88 -8.67
N ALA A 394 9.13 0.16 -8.34
CA ALA A 394 9.45 1.26 -9.25
C ALA A 394 10.96 1.52 -9.36
N SER A 395 11.44 1.77 -10.58
CA SER A 395 12.85 2.08 -10.84
C SER A 395 13.00 3.22 -11.85
N GLY A 396 13.83 4.21 -11.53
CA GLY A 396 14.16 5.34 -12.41
C GLY A 396 15.67 5.55 -12.52
N PHE A 397 16.15 5.81 -13.74
CA PHE A 397 17.56 6.06 -14.02
C PHE A 397 17.78 7.18 -15.05
N THR A 398 18.72 8.08 -14.79
CA THR A 398 19.24 9.01 -15.81
C THR A 398 20.77 8.99 -15.87
N SER A 399 21.33 9.20 -17.06
CA SER A 399 22.78 9.37 -17.26
C SER A 399 23.20 10.82 -17.51
N GLY A 400 22.25 11.73 -17.71
CA GLY A 400 22.53 13.15 -17.96
C GLY A 400 22.91 13.94 -16.71
N ASP A 401 23.62 15.06 -16.92
CA ASP A 401 23.86 16.10 -15.93
C ASP A 401 22.68 17.09 -15.90
N ASN A 402 22.44 17.69 -14.73
CA ASN A 402 21.36 18.66 -14.47
C ASN A 402 19.97 18.12 -14.81
N GLN A 403 19.77 16.81 -14.68
CA GLN A 403 18.47 16.17 -14.80
C GLN A 403 17.93 15.85 -13.40
N SER A 404 16.69 15.40 -13.36
CA SER A 404 16.00 14.96 -12.17
C SER A 404 15.47 13.54 -12.34
N VAL A 405 15.58 12.76 -11.27
CA VAL A 405 14.98 11.43 -11.15
C VAL A 405 13.98 11.48 -10.00
N THR A 406 12.70 11.35 -10.31
CA THR A 406 11.61 11.26 -9.33
C THR A 406 10.96 9.89 -9.44
N VAL A 407 10.97 9.12 -8.35
CA VAL A 407 10.37 7.79 -8.31
C VAL A 407 9.39 7.72 -7.14
N THR A 408 8.14 7.37 -7.45
CA THR A 408 7.08 7.19 -6.45
C THR A 408 6.50 5.78 -6.55
N GLY A 409 6.53 5.06 -5.43
CA GLY A 409 5.90 3.75 -5.29
C GLY A 409 4.86 3.71 -4.18
N VAL A 410 3.72 3.09 -4.47
CA VAL A 410 2.62 2.90 -3.51
C VAL A 410 2.07 1.48 -3.60
N ALA A 411 2.06 0.75 -2.50
CA ALA A 411 1.33 -0.50 -2.33
C ALA A 411 0.26 -0.34 -1.24
N ASN A 412 -1.00 -0.54 -1.60
CA ASN A 412 -2.14 -0.49 -0.69
C ASN A 412 -2.81 -1.87 -0.63
N ALA A 413 -2.53 -2.63 0.42
CA ALA A 413 -3.26 -3.86 0.68
C ALA A 413 -4.61 -3.55 1.32
N SER A 414 -5.58 -4.40 1.08
CA SER A 414 -6.95 -4.22 1.58
C SER A 414 -7.16 -4.94 2.90
N GLY A 415 -8.07 -4.40 3.73
CA GLY A 415 -8.59 -5.13 4.89
C GLY A 415 -9.54 -6.28 4.50
N PRO A 416 -9.87 -7.15 5.45
CA PRO A 416 -10.88 -8.18 5.28
C PRO A 416 -12.27 -7.59 5.10
N GLY A 417 -13.17 -8.40 4.52
CA GLY A 417 -14.59 -8.10 4.52
C GLY A 417 -15.18 -8.17 5.93
N GLN A 418 -16.22 -7.38 6.17
CA GLN A 418 -16.82 -7.27 7.50
C GLN A 418 -17.94 -8.31 7.70
N PRO A 419 -18.01 -8.99 8.85
CA PRO A 419 -19.22 -9.69 9.24
C PRO A 419 -20.30 -8.66 9.64
N TRP A 420 -21.46 -8.71 9.00
CA TRP A 420 -22.60 -7.83 9.27
C TRP A 420 -23.71 -8.62 9.96
N ARG A 421 -24.05 -8.29 11.23
CA ARG A 421 -25.25 -8.82 11.89
C ARG A 421 -25.95 -7.83 12.84
N PHE A 422 -27.26 -7.71 12.62
CA PHE A 422 -28.31 -7.42 13.62
C PHE A 422 -29.30 -8.60 13.55
N ALA A 423 -29.05 -9.71 14.24
CA ALA A 423 -30.06 -10.75 14.43
C ALA A 423 -30.62 -10.61 15.87
N PRO A 424 -31.88 -10.20 16.06
CA PRO A 424 -32.44 -9.84 17.37
C PRO A 424 -32.92 -11.03 18.24
N THR A 425 -32.39 -12.25 18.07
CA THR A 425 -32.94 -13.43 18.78
C THR A 425 -31.98 -14.01 19.81
N GLU A 426 -32.40 -13.93 21.08
CA GLU A 426 -31.73 -14.32 22.34
C GLU A 426 -31.36 -15.82 22.48
N ASN A 427 -31.35 -16.62 21.42
CA ASN A 427 -31.27 -18.08 21.53
C ASN A 427 -30.29 -18.77 20.56
N ALA A 428 -29.35 -18.04 19.95
CA ALA A 428 -28.27 -18.66 19.18
C ALA A 428 -27.19 -19.17 20.15
N SER A 429 -27.12 -20.49 20.30
CA SER A 429 -26.05 -21.17 21.02
C SER A 429 -24.70 -20.78 20.44
N ASN A 430 -23.79 -20.47 21.36
CA ASN A 430 -22.38 -20.08 21.25
C ASN A 430 -21.55 -21.00 20.32
N THR A 431 -21.81 -20.95 19.02
CA THR A 431 -21.09 -21.71 18.00
C THR A 431 -19.98 -20.83 17.44
N ILE A 432 -18.76 -21.35 17.61
CA ILE A 432 -17.48 -20.68 17.46
C ILE A 432 -17.25 -20.29 15.99
N PHE A 433 -16.99 -19.01 15.74
CA PHE A 433 -16.61 -18.49 14.42
C PHE A 433 -15.08 -18.58 14.24
N ASP A 434 -14.56 -19.77 13.97
CA ASP A 434 -13.10 -20.00 13.84
C ASP A 434 -12.47 -19.52 12.52
N ASN A 435 -13.27 -19.06 11.55
CA ASN A 435 -12.75 -18.61 10.26
C ASN A 435 -12.43 -17.11 10.28
N LEU A 436 -11.22 -16.80 10.76
CA LEU A 436 -10.65 -15.46 10.85
C LEU A 436 -10.33 -14.91 9.46
N SER A 437 -10.85 -13.72 9.18
CA SER A 437 -10.56 -12.98 7.96
C SER A 437 -9.23 -12.23 8.12
N VAL A 438 -8.22 -12.59 7.32
CA VAL A 438 -6.87 -12.02 7.37
C VAL A 438 -6.79 -10.78 6.47
N ALA A 439 -6.14 -9.71 6.92
CA ALA A 439 -5.81 -8.57 6.06
C ALA A 439 -4.60 -8.91 5.17
N GLY A 440 -4.58 -8.41 3.93
CA GLY A 440 -3.45 -8.65 3.03
C GLY A 440 -2.20 -7.85 3.39
N ASN A 441 -1.06 -8.24 2.84
CA ASN A 441 0.24 -7.60 3.01
C ASN A 441 0.50 -6.55 1.92
N ALA A 442 1.13 -5.44 2.30
CA ALA A 442 1.56 -4.39 1.38
C ALA A 442 3.10 -4.38 1.28
N ILE A 443 3.63 -4.56 0.07
CA ILE A 443 5.08 -4.55 -0.20
C ILE A 443 5.36 -3.53 -1.31
N SER A 444 6.14 -2.49 -1.01
CA SER A 444 6.55 -1.45 -1.96
C SER A 444 8.07 -1.31 -1.98
N SER A 445 8.65 -1.09 -3.16
CA SER A 445 10.10 -0.91 -3.32
C SER A 445 10.41 0.02 -4.49
N SER A 446 10.99 1.17 -4.19
CA SER A 446 11.34 2.21 -5.16
C SER A 446 12.83 2.50 -5.18
N THR A 447 13.41 2.63 -6.39
CA THR A 447 14.82 2.95 -6.60
C THR A 447 14.99 4.05 -7.64
N GLY A 448 15.75 5.10 -7.31
CA GLY A 448 16.09 6.19 -8.23
C GLY A 448 17.59 6.39 -8.26
N THR A 449 18.19 6.44 -9.46
CA THR A 449 19.64 6.60 -9.60
C THR A 449 20.02 7.57 -10.72
N ALA A 450 21.10 8.34 -10.52
CA ALA A 450 21.66 9.21 -11.54
C ALA A 450 23.19 9.06 -11.65
N GLN A 451 23.73 9.03 -12.88
CA GLN A 451 25.18 9.03 -13.12
C GLN A 451 25.79 10.43 -13.20
N GLY A 452 25.02 11.44 -13.59
CA GLY A 452 25.45 12.83 -13.70
C GLY A 452 25.19 13.67 -12.44
N ASN A 453 25.43 14.98 -12.51
CA ASN A 453 25.07 15.95 -11.50
C ASN A 453 23.57 16.25 -11.49
N SER A 454 22.79 15.35 -10.89
CA SER A 454 21.33 15.33 -11.06
C SER A 454 20.60 15.12 -9.74
N LYS A 455 19.45 15.79 -9.56
CA LYS A 455 18.64 15.66 -8.34
C LYS A 455 17.93 14.32 -8.32
N VAL A 456 17.96 13.61 -7.19
CA VAL A 456 17.28 12.31 -7.05
C VAL A 456 16.31 12.36 -5.88
N THR A 457 15.04 12.04 -6.12
CA THR A 457 13.98 11.98 -5.12
C THR A 457 13.22 10.67 -5.25
N VAL A 458 13.20 9.89 -4.19
CA VAL A 458 12.52 8.59 -4.15
C VAL A 458 11.57 8.58 -2.97
N THR A 459 10.29 8.33 -3.24
CA THR A 459 9.25 8.19 -2.22
C THR A 459 8.58 6.84 -2.38
N ASP A 460 8.54 6.06 -1.31
CA ASP A 460 7.94 4.75 -1.30
C ASP A 460 6.95 4.64 -0.13
N SER A 461 5.81 3.98 -0.36
CA SER A 461 4.80 3.78 0.67
C SER A 461 4.13 2.41 0.57
N ALA A 462 4.07 1.70 1.69
CA ALA A 462 3.29 0.48 1.84
C ALA A 462 2.27 0.66 2.96
N ARG A 463 0.99 0.38 2.69
CA ARG A 463 -0.10 0.58 3.64
C ARG A 463 -1.04 -0.61 3.61
N VAL A 464 -1.38 -1.12 4.78
CA VAL A 464 -2.40 -2.16 4.94
C VAL A 464 -3.70 -1.50 5.41
N GLY A 465 -4.82 -1.89 4.79
CA GLY A 465 -6.14 -1.40 5.14
C GLY A 465 -6.53 -1.74 6.58
N THR A 466 -7.32 -0.85 7.19
CA THR A 466 -7.83 -1.05 8.55
C THR A 466 -9.01 -2.02 8.56
N THR A 467 -9.07 -2.89 9.56
CA THR A 467 -10.27 -3.69 9.83
C THR A 467 -11.23 -2.86 10.68
N ILE A 468 -12.35 -2.39 10.11
CA ILE A 468 -13.36 -1.61 10.84
C ILE A 468 -14.51 -2.52 11.27
N ARG A 469 -14.43 -3.09 12.48
CA ARG A 469 -15.57 -3.80 13.07
C ARG A 469 -16.56 -2.80 13.67
N ARG A 470 -17.81 -2.80 13.18
CA ARG A 470 -18.91 -2.12 13.88
C ARG A 470 -19.31 -2.93 15.11
N ALA A 471 -19.32 -2.29 16.28
CA ALA A 471 -19.61 -2.91 17.57
C ALA A 471 -21.05 -3.46 17.65
N GLY A 472 -21.22 -4.74 17.31
CA GLY A 472 -22.30 -5.58 17.81
C GLY A 472 -21.82 -6.32 19.05
N TRP A 473 -22.65 -6.40 20.10
CA TRP A 473 -22.33 -7.08 21.36
C TRP A 473 -22.25 -8.60 21.15
N ILE A 474 -21.13 -9.11 20.64
CA ILE A 474 -20.90 -10.54 20.46
C ILE A 474 -19.69 -10.92 21.32
N TYR A 475 -19.95 -11.80 22.29
CA TYR A 475 -18.95 -12.38 23.19
C TYR A 475 -17.98 -13.22 22.34
N LYS A 476 -16.72 -12.78 22.21
CA LYS A 476 -15.68 -13.59 21.56
C LYS A 476 -15.17 -14.68 22.51
N PRO A 477 -14.92 -15.91 22.04
CA PRO A 477 -14.02 -16.82 22.73
C PRO A 477 -12.59 -16.25 22.75
N GLN A 478 -11.85 -16.54 23.81
CA GLN A 478 -10.62 -15.85 24.23
C GLN A 478 -9.38 -16.22 23.38
N ASP A 479 -9.53 -16.90 22.25
CA ASP A 479 -8.45 -17.62 21.54
C ASP A 479 -8.37 -17.35 20.01
N SER A 480 -9.17 -16.44 19.45
CA SER A 480 -9.10 -16.14 18.02
C SER A 480 -7.94 -15.17 17.69
N THR A 481 -6.85 -15.66 17.10
CA THR A 481 -5.69 -14.84 16.69
C THR A 481 -5.94 -14.16 15.34
N GLU A 482 -6.58 -12.98 15.33
CA GLU A 482 -6.67 -12.16 14.12
C GLU A 482 -5.26 -11.73 13.68
N ILE A 483 -4.85 -12.17 12.49
CA ILE A 483 -3.58 -11.76 11.88
C ILE A 483 -3.85 -10.52 11.03
N ASN A 484 -3.34 -9.38 11.49
CA ASN A 484 -3.29 -8.18 10.68
C ASN A 484 -2.21 -8.29 9.60
N GLY A 485 -2.47 -7.67 8.46
CA GLY A 485 -1.54 -7.62 7.35
C GLY A 485 -0.32 -6.76 7.71
N SER A 486 0.82 -7.11 7.12
CA SER A 486 2.09 -6.41 7.32
C SER A 486 2.39 -5.44 6.16
N ALA A 487 3.03 -4.32 6.47
CA ALA A 487 3.50 -3.34 5.48
C ALA A 487 5.03 -3.30 5.45
N ARG A 488 5.62 -3.40 4.26
CA ARG A 488 7.06 -3.18 4.03
C ARG A 488 7.27 -2.17 2.92
N SER A 489 7.99 -1.08 3.22
CA SER A 489 8.36 -0.03 2.27
C SER A 489 9.88 0.09 2.17
N ARG A 490 10.39 0.31 0.96
CA ARG A 490 11.82 0.47 0.69
C ARG A 490 12.07 1.58 -0.33
N ALA A 491 12.83 2.61 0.04
CA ALA A 491 13.23 3.70 -0.85
C ALA A 491 14.76 3.79 -0.95
N ILE A 492 15.31 3.72 -2.16
CA ILE A 492 16.76 3.87 -2.42
C ILE A 492 16.99 4.98 -3.43
N ALA A 493 17.72 6.02 -3.04
CA ALA A 493 18.12 7.14 -3.88
C ALA A 493 19.65 7.20 -4.02
N GLY A 494 20.16 7.33 -5.25
CA GLY A 494 21.59 7.37 -5.52
C GLY A 494 21.98 8.40 -6.56
N ASN A 495 22.97 9.24 -6.27
CA ASN A 495 23.51 10.23 -7.20
C ASN A 495 25.04 10.16 -7.21
N ARG A 496 25.65 10.18 -8.40
CA ARG A 496 27.11 10.34 -8.53
C ARG A 496 27.55 11.80 -8.54
N GLY A 497 26.65 12.75 -8.66
CA GLY A 497 26.96 14.17 -8.56
C GLY A 497 26.66 14.79 -7.20
N ARG A 498 26.63 16.13 -7.19
CA ARG A 498 26.53 17.00 -6.02
C ARG A 498 25.16 17.59 -5.77
N GLU A 499 24.18 17.32 -6.63
CA GLU A 499 22.78 17.68 -6.38
C GLU A 499 22.17 16.84 -5.26
N ASP A 500 21.07 17.35 -4.71
CA ASP A 500 20.32 16.75 -3.61
C ASP A 500 19.87 15.31 -3.89
N VAL A 501 20.01 14.46 -2.87
CA VAL A 501 19.50 13.09 -2.84
C VAL A 501 18.53 12.95 -1.68
N SER A 502 17.31 12.50 -1.97
CA SER A 502 16.29 12.25 -0.96
C SER A 502 15.63 10.89 -1.14
N ALA A 503 15.62 10.09 -0.07
CA ALA A 503 14.86 8.84 0.02
C ALA A 503 13.85 8.93 1.16
N THR A 504 12.59 8.63 0.88
CA THR A 504 11.49 8.62 1.86
C THR A 504 10.77 7.29 1.78
N SER A 505 10.67 6.59 2.91
CA SER A 505 9.94 5.32 3.02
C SER A 505 8.88 5.39 4.11
N ILE A 506 7.67 4.94 3.81
CA ILE A 506 6.53 4.96 4.74
C ILE A 506 5.84 3.61 4.78
N ALA A 507 5.89 2.91 5.91
CA ALA A 507 5.16 1.66 6.13
C ALA A 507 4.07 1.85 7.19
N VAL A 508 2.84 1.42 6.91
CA VAL A 508 1.72 1.43 7.86
C VAL A 508 1.08 0.05 7.92
N GLY A 509 1.30 -0.64 9.04
CA GLY A 509 0.73 -1.97 9.30
C GLY A 509 -0.78 -1.92 9.53
N GLY A 510 -1.45 -3.06 9.42
CA GLY A 510 -2.91 -3.14 9.62
C GLY A 510 -3.31 -2.84 11.06
N SER A 511 -4.23 -1.89 11.26
CA SER A 511 -4.79 -1.56 12.58
C SER A 511 -6.15 -2.20 12.81
N HIS A 512 -6.40 -2.64 14.05
CA HIS A 512 -7.74 -2.85 14.59
C HIS A 512 -8.23 -1.59 15.31
N ARG A 513 -9.50 -1.23 15.09
CA ARG A 513 -10.20 -0.23 15.92
C ARG A 513 -11.39 -0.89 16.60
N PHE A 514 -11.37 -0.96 17.93
CA PHE A 514 -12.53 -1.35 18.75
C PHE A 514 -13.23 -0.10 19.29
N ASN A 515 -14.56 -0.05 19.11
CA ASN A 515 -15.39 1.07 19.61
C ASN A 515 -15.96 0.83 21.03
N ASN A 516 -15.63 -0.26 21.72
CA ASN A 516 -16.09 -0.52 23.10
C ASN A 516 -15.07 -1.40 23.84
N GLY A 517 -14.63 -0.96 25.02
CA GLY A 517 -13.37 -1.34 25.65
C GLY A 517 -13.17 -2.81 26.08
N ALA A 518 -11.89 -3.09 26.35
CA ALA A 518 -11.34 -4.20 27.16
C ALA A 518 -10.96 -5.54 26.48
N TYR A 519 -10.51 -5.54 25.21
CA TYR A 519 -9.78 -6.69 24.66
C TYR A 519 -8.33 -6.28 24.35
N THR A 520 -7.36 -6.88 25.04
CA THR A 520 -5.92 -6.57 24.96
C THR A 520 -5.19 -7.48 23.95
N ASP A 521 -5.62 -8.73 23.79
CA ASP A 521 -4.75 -9.81 23.29
C ASP A 521 -4.61 -9.94 21.75
N GLU A 522 -4.88 -8.88 20.96
CA GLU A 522 -4.83 -8.98 19.49
C GLU A 522 -3.47 -8.55 18.89
N ASN A 523 -3.04 -9.22 17.82
CA ASN A 523 -1.75 -8.96 17.16
C ASN A 523 -1.90 -7.88 16.09
N GLY A 524 -1.39 -6.67 16.32
CA GLY A 524 -1.33 -5.62 15.29
C GLY A 524 -0.43 -6.01 14.10
N GLY A 525 -0.65 -5.39 12.94
CA GLY A 525 0.17 -5.62 11.75
C GLY A 525 1.59 -5.10 11.92
N THR A 526 2.59 -5.77 11.35
CA THR A 526 3.98 -5.29 11.36
C THR A 526 4.18 -4.18 10.32
N ALA A 527 4.99 -3.17 10.63
CA ALA A 527 5.43 -2.14 9.69
C ALA A 527 6.96 -2.07 9.62
N ASP A 528 7.51 -2.11 8.41
CA ASP A 528 8.96 -2.08 8.13
C ASP A 528 9.25 -1.03 7.07
N ALA A 529 9.91 0.07 7.43
CA ALA A 529 10.26 1.17 6.54
C ALA A 529 11.78 1.33 6.43
N TYR A 530 12.30 1.27 5.21
CA TYR A 530 13.74 1.42 4.93
C TYR A 530 14.00 2.52 3.91
N ALA A 531 14.79 3.52 4.29
CA ALA A 531 15.23 4.57 3.37
C ALA A 531 16.76 4.64 3.30
N GLN A 532 17.30 4.70 2.08
CA GLN A 532 18.73 4.84 1.84
C GLN A 532 19.01 5.94 0.80
N GLY A 533 19.84 6.90 1.17
CA GLY A 533 20.37 7.93 0.27
C GLY A 533 21.89 7.78 0.10
N THR A 534 22.37 7.92 -1.14
CA THR A 534 23.81 7.96 -1.45
C THR A 534 24.11 9.09 -2.44
N GLY A 535 25.08 9.95 -2.16
CA GLY A 535 25.34 11.14 -2.98
C GLY A 535 26.69 11.80 -2.74
N LEU A 536 27.15 12.64 -3.66
CA LEU A 536 28.24 13.59 -3.35
C LEU A 536 27.71 14.93 -2.81
N GLY A 537 26.40 15.18 -2.90
CA GLY A 537 25.72 16.38 -2.39
C GLY A 537 25.08 16.18 -1.02
N ASP A 538 24.09 17.01 -0.70
CA ASP A 538 23.25 16.80 0.47
C ASP A 538 22.42 15.52 0.31
N VAL A 539 22.42 14.68 1.33
CA VAL A 539 21.76 13.37 1.33
C VAL A 539 20.82 13.28 2.52
N ARG A 540 19.53 13.07 2.25
CA ARG A 540 18.49 12.91 3.27
C ARG A 540 17.80 11.57 3.10
N SER A 541 17.70 10.81 4.17
CA SER A 541 16.88 9.61 4.26
C SER A 541 15.89 9.77 5.41
N PHE A 542 14.63 9.47 5.11
CA PHE A 542 13.54 9.49 6.08
C PHE A 542 12.75 8.21 5.98
N SER A 543 12.54 7.54 7.12
CA SER A 543 11.74 6.33 7.19
C SER A 543 10.73 6.45 8.32
N HIS A 544 9.47 6.13 8.03
CA HIS A 544 8.40 6.14 9.00
C HIS A 544 7.67 4.81 8.98
N ALA A 545 7.71 4.10 10.11
CA ALA A 545 6.94 2.89 10.32
C ALA A 545 5.84 3.17 11.34
N ASN A 546 4.60 2.83 11.02
CA ASN A 546 3.50 2.87 11.97
C ASN A 546 2.92 1.46 12.09
N GLY A 547 3.12 0.84 13.23
CA GLY A 547 2.66 -0.53 13.46
C GLY A 547 1.14 -0.57 13.64
N GLY A 548 0.57 -1.76 13.52
CA GLY A 548 -0.84 -2.00 13.80
C GLY A 548 -1.24 -1.73 15.25
N GLY A 549 -2.50 -1.97 15.58
CA GLY A 549 -3.00 -1.82 16.94
C GLY A 549 -3.05 -3.18 17.60
N GLY A 550 -2.58 -3.31 18.85
CA GLY A 550 -2.52 -4.58 19.57
C GLY A 550 -1.34 -4.68 20.55
N ASP A 551 -1.24 -5.81 21.25
CA ASP A 551 -0.15 -6.07 22.21
C ASP A 551 1.17 -6.43 21.49
N ASN A 552 1.10 -7.15 20.35
CA ASN A 552 2.25 -7.58 19.54
C ASN A 552 2.47 -6.68 18.32
N VAL A 553 2.70 -5.39 18.52
CA VAL A 553 2.98 -4.45 17.43
C VAL A 553 4.47 -4.34 17.21
N ARG A 554 4.91 -4.50 15.96
CA ARG A 554 6.28 -4.23 15.53
C ARG A 554 6.28 -3.13 14.47
N ALA A 555 7.05 -2.09 14.73
CA ALA A 555 7.25 -1.00 13.79
C ALA A 555 8.74 -0.66 13.76
N ASP A 556 9.39 -1.03 12.66
CA ASP A 556 10.83 -0.86 12.45
C ASP A 556 11.03 0.19 11.36
N ALA A 557 11.74 1.26 11.70
CA ALA A 557 12.16 2.24 10.71
C ALA A 557 13.69 2.30 10.71
N THR A 558 14.31 2.24 9.53
CA THR A 558 15.77 2.41 9.34
C THR A 558 16.04 3.41 8.23
N SER A 559 16.90 4.40 8.52
CA SER A 559 17.37 5.39 7.54
C SER A 559 18.90 5.41 7.50
N ILE A 560 19.46 5.37 6.30
CA ILE A 560 20.91 5.44 6.05
C ILE A 560 21.18 6.53 5.01
N SER A 561 21.99 7.52 5.37
CA SER A 561 22.46 8.55 4.44
C SER A 561 23.98 8.51 4.35
N THR A 562 24.52 8.34 3.14
CA THR A 562 25.96 8.41 2.88
C THR A 562 26.28 9.55 1.92
N GLY A 563 26.97 10.57 2.41
CA GLY A 563 27.40 11.74 1.64
C GLY A 563 28.93 11.84 1.56
N THR A 564 29.46 12.40 0.47
CA THR A 564 30.89 12.79 0.39
C THR A 564 31.16 14.30 0.37
N SER A 565 30.09 15.10 0.41
CA SER A 565 30.11 16.49 0.85
C SER A 565 28.73 16.86 1.42
N GLY A 566 28.60 18.01 2.10
CA GLY A 566 27.30 18.47 2.58
C GLY A 566 26.81 17.77 3.85
N LEU A 567 25.51 17.51 3.94
CA LEU A 567 24.81 16.94 5.10
C LEU A 567 24.27 15.54 4.80
N ALA A 568 24.57 14.57 5.67
CA ALA A 568 23.88 13.28 5.75
C ALA A 568 22.90 13.32 6.94
N GLU A 569 21.60 13.23 6.65
CA GLU A 569 20.54 13.19 7.67
C GLU A 569 19.73 11.89 7.54
N ALA A 570 19.57 11.19 8.66
CA ALA A 570 18.72 9.99 8.79
C ALA A 570 17.70 10.25 9.91
N GLU A 571 16.41 10.13 9.59
CA GLU A 571 15.34 10.28 10.57
C GLU A 571 14.38 9.10 10.49
N THR A 572 14.13 8.51 11.65
CA THR A 572 13.28 7.33 11.80
C THR A 572 12.21 7.58 12.84
N ARG A 573 10.96 7.30 12.49
CA ARG A 573 9.83 7.40 13.42
C ARG A 573 9.04 6.10 13.44
N SER A 574 8.81 5.59 14.66
CA SER A 574 8.00 4.41 14.93
C SER A 574 6.87 4.77 15.89
N SER A 575 5.64 4.29 15.63
CA SER A 575 4.47 4.50 16.48
C SER A 575 3.60 3.24 16.56
N SER A 576 2.83 3.12 17.65
CA SER A 576 1.76 2.12 17.76
C SER A 576 0.39 2.80 17.59
N THR A 577 -0.54 2.14 16.88
CA THR A 577 -1.82 2.76 16.49
C THR A 577 -2.91 2.73 17.56
N LEU A 578 -2.66 2.16 18.75
CA LEU A 578 -3.67 2.14 19.81
C LEU A 578 -4.02 3.54 20.34
N SER A 579 -3.21 4.57 20.05
CA SER A 579 -3.59 5.96 20.37
C SER A 579 -2.86 7.07 19.62
N ASP A 580 -1.85 6.81 18.77
CA ASP A 580 -0.89 7.83 18.29
C ASP A 580 -0.19 8.62 19.43
N ARG A 581 -0.35 8.20 20.69
CA ARG A 581 0.19 8.87 21.88
C ARG A 581 1.54 8.30 22.31
N THR A 582 1.83 7.06 21.93
CA THR A 582 3.12 6.44 22.17
C THR A 582 3.90 6.29 20.87
N PHE A 583 5.00 7.01 20.75
CA PHE A 583 5.91 6.93 19.61
C PHE A 583 7.33 7.28 20.00
N VAL A 584 8.27 6.80 19.20
CA VAL A 584 9.69 7.12 19.32
C VAL A 584 10.20 7.66 17.99
N THR A 585 11.00 8.72 18.04
CA THR A 585 11.69 9.27 16.88
C THR A 585 13.19 9.27 17.18
N ALA A 586 14.00 8.72 16.28
CA ALA A 586 15.44 8.85 16.34
C ALA A 586 15.94 9.61 15.11
N LYS A 587 16.87 10.51 15.33
CA LYS A 587 17.47 11.36 14.30
C LYS A 587 18.98 11.35 14.45
N ALA A 588 19.67 11.08 13.35
CA ALA A 588 21.12 11.17 13.24
C ALA A 588 21.47 12.18 12.15
N THR A 589 22.45 13.04 12.43
CA THR A 589 22.89 14.10 11.52
C THR A 589 24.41 14.14 11.51
N ALA A 590 25.00 13.82 10.37
CA ALA A 590 26.44 13.84 10.15
C ALA A 590 26.81 14.81 9.04
N ARG A 591 27.71 15.74 9.32
CA ARG A 591 28.29 16.64 8.32
C ARG A 591 29.53 16.02 7.72
N VAL A 592 29.70 16.17 6.41
CA VAL A 592 30.89 15.66 5.74
C VAL A 592 32.06 16.60 5.94
N ALA A 593 33.03 16.18 6.76
CA ALA A 593 34.21 16.94 7.15
C ALA A 593 35.36 16.84 6.12
N GLY A 594 35.02 16.95 4.82
CA GLY A 594 35.97 16.91 3.72
C GLY A 594 36.41 18.30 3.26
N SER A 595 37.73 18.51 3.07
CA SER A 595 38.24 19.72 2.44
C SER A 595 38.06 19.67 0.92
N ARG A 596 37.11 20.46 0.40
CA ARG A 596 36.91 20.65 -1.06
C ARG A 596 38.18 21.09 -1.79
N ALA A 597 39.12 21.72 -1.10
CA ALA A 597 40.34 22.28 -1.68
C ALA A 597 41.42 21.23 -1.96
N GLU A 598 41.39 20.08 -1.27
CA GLU A 598 42.47 19.10 -1.28
C GLU A 598 42.15 17.84 -2.10
N GLY A 599 40.92 17.71 -2.62
CA GLY A 599 40.52 16.57 -3.44
C GLY A 599 40.37 15.26 -2.67
N VAL A 600 40.38 15.30 -1.33
CA VAL A 600 40.10 14.15 -0.46
C VAL A 600 38.58 13.98 -0.35
N ALA A 601 38.07 12.86 -0.86
CA ALA A 601 36.67 12.49 -0.67
C ALA A 601 36.53 11.93 0.75
N ALA A 602 36.01 12.73 1.67
CA ALA A 602 35.55 12.25 2.96
C ALA A 602 34.17 11.62 2.80
N SER A 603 33.79 10.68 3.66
CA SER A 603 32.43 10.15 3.73
C SER A 603 31.83 10.30 5.12
N SER A 604 30.55 10.67 5.17
CA SER A 604 29.75 10.57 6.39
C SER A 604 28.55 9.68 6.17
N ARG A 605 28.32 8.81 7.13
CA ARG A 605 27.16 7.95 7.28
C ARG A 605 26.38 8.37 8.51
N ALA A 606 25.14 8.77 8.31
CA ALA A 606 24.16 8.91 9.39
C ALA A 606 23.23 7.69 9.37
N GLU A 607 23.01 7.08 10.53
CA GLU A 607 22.09 5.96 10.69
C GLU A 607 21.13 6.21 11.86
N SER A 608 19.85 6.02 11.62
CA SER A 608 18.87 5.99 12.69
C SER A 608 18.05 4.71 12.60
N SER A 609 17.56 4.24 13.74
CA SER A 609 16.73 3.04 13.85
C SER A 609 15.81 3.19 15.04
N VAL A 610 14.51 2.98 14.84
CA VAL A 610 13.60 2.86 15.98
C VAL A 610 12.73 1.64 15.84
N THR A 611 12.52 0.99 16.97
CA THR A 611 11.60 -0.13 17.09
C THR A 611 10.69 0.05 18.29
N ILE A 612 9.44 -0.35 18.15
CA ILE A 612 8.48 -0.52 19.26
C ILE A 612 8.07 -1.99 19.29
N GLY A 613 8.10 -2.61 20.47
CA GLY A 613 7.47 -3.92 20.71
C GLY A 613 8.37 -5.09 21.11
N ILE A 614 7.73 -6.25 21.27
CA ILE A 614 8.14 -7.35 22.15
C ILE A 614 9.08 -8.39 21.53
N ALA A 615 9.90 -8.12 20.52
CA ALA A 615 10.73 -9.19 19.90
C ALA A 615 12.10 -8.77 19.37
N GLN A 616 12.76 -7.80 19.99
CA GLN A 616 14.04 -7.30 19.49
C GLN A 616 15.19 -7.52 20.46
N GLN A 617 16.30 -8.01 19.90
CA GLN A 617 17.58 -8.05 20.60
C GLN A 617 17.97 -6.66 21.11
N ALA A 618 18.77 -6.66 22.18
CA ALA A 618 19.42 -5.45 22.68
C ALA A 618 20.12 -4.71 21.52
N VAL A 619 20.15 -3.38 21.62
CA VAL A 619 20.82 -2.56 20.60
C VAL A 619 22.31 -2.93 20.59
N ASP A 620 22.76 -3.49 19.47
CA ASP A 620 24.14 -3.91 19.29
C ASP A 620 25.02 -2.69 18.99
N GLN A 621 25.96 -2.40 19.90
CA GLN A 621 26.90 -1.29 19.78
C GLN A 621 27.81 -1.40 18.56
N THR A 622 28.03 -2.60 18.01
CA THR A 622 28.81 -2.79 16.77
C THR A 622 28.16 -2.12 15.56
N ARG A 623 26.86 -1.78 15.62
CA ARG A 623 26.18 -0.99 14.58
C ARG A 623 26.69 0.44 14.48
N ALA A 624 27.33 0.98 15.52
CA ALA A 624 27.96 2.31 15.46
C ALA A 624 29.25 2.32 14.63
N ASN A 625 29.86 1.15 14.38
CA ASN A 625 31.13 1.07 13.67
C ASN A 625 31.01 1.59 12.23
N GLY A 626 31.83 2.59 11.89
CA GLY A 626 31.85 3.23 10.56
C GLY A 626 30.70 4.20 10.30
N ALA A 627 29.92 4.57 11.31
CA ALA A 627 28.89 5.61 11.21
C ALA A 627 29.29 6.87 11.99
N GLN A 628 29.15 8.02 11.35
CA GLN A 628 29.51 9.33 11.88
C GLN A 628 28.45 9.90 12.82
N ALA A 629 27.20 9.44 12.71
CA ALA A 629 26.15 9.74 13.67
C ALA A 629 25.20 8.54 13.73
N VAL A 630 24.89 8.07 14.94
CA VAL A 630 23.95 6.97 15.16
C VAL A 630 22.93 7.31 16.24
N ALA A 631 21.67 6.96 16.00
CA ALA A 631 20.61 7.07 16.99
C ALA A 631 19.68 5.86 16.89
N PHE A 632 19.78 4.95 17.87
CA PHE A 632 18.99 3.74 17.93
C PHE A 632 18.15 3.69 19.21
N ALA A 633 16.89 3.30 19.10
CA ALA A 633 16.02 3.13 20.26
C ALA A 633 15.05 1.96 20.07
N ASN A 634 14.93 1.13 21.10
CA ASN A 634 13.88 0.13 21.26
C ASN A 634 12.98 0.57 22.42
N LEU A 635 11.71 0.84 22.13
CA LEU A 635 10.69 1.16 23.12
C LEU A 635 9.92 -0.12 23.51
N PHE A 636 9.73 -0.31 24.80
CA PHE A 636 9.16 -1.51 25.43
C PHE A 636 9.87 -2.81 25.01
N PRO A 637 11.20 -2.91 25.20
CA PRO A 637 11.92 -4.16 24.94
C PRO A 637 11.36 -5.29 25.83
N GLN A 638 11.47 -6.54 25.37
CA GLN A 638 11.26 -7.69 26.26
C GLN A 638 12.24 -7.60 27.43
N GLN A 639 11.79 -8.01 28.62
CA GLN A 639 12.62 -7.99 29.83
C GLN A 639 13.97 -8.70 29.63
N VAL A 640 13.99 -9.86 28.96
CA VAL A 640 15.24 -10.58 28.67
C VAL A 640 16.24 -9.75 27.85
N ASN A 641 15.75 -8.91 26.94
CA ASN A 641 16.59 -8.06 26.10
C ASN A 641 16.99 -6.78 26.84
N ALA A 642 16.13 -6.26 27.71
CA ALA A 642 16.47 -5.17 28.62
C ALA A 642 17.57 -5.62 29.61
N ASP A 643 17.39 -6.77 30.26
CA ASP A 643 18.35 -7.38 31.18
C ASP A 643 19.71 -7.62 30.51
N ALA A 644 19.69 -8.09 29.25
CA ALA A 644 20.89 -8.26 28.44
C ALA A 644 21.56 -6.93 28.12
N ALA A 645 20.80 -5.86 27.86
CA ALA A 645 21.33 -4.54 27.57
C ALA A 645 21.97 -3.87 28.79
N ILE A 646 21.47 -4.13 30.00
CA ILE A 646 22.03 -3.59 31.26
C ILE A 646 23.04 -4.55 31.92
N ALA A 647 23.34 -5.69 31.29
CA ALA A 647 24.26 -6.66 31.84
C ALA A 647 25.67 -6.09 32.03
N GLY A 648 26.24 -6.24 33.23
CA GLY A 648 27.57 -5.73 33.57
C GLY A 648 27.59 -4.35 34.23
N ASN A 649 26.45 -3.65 34.28
CA ASN A 649 26.30 -2.34 34.92
C ASN A 649 25.58 -2.51 36.27
N GLU A 650 26.31 -2.83 37.35
CA GLU A 650 25.74 -3.27 38.64
C GLU A 650 24.79 -2.25 39.28
N SER A 651 25.12 -0.95 39.23
CA SER A 651 24.30 0.12 39.81
C SER A 651 23.00 0.29 39.02
N VAL A 652 23.07 0.23 37.69
CA VAL A 652 21.88 0.28 36.83
C VAL A 652 21.04 -0.99 37.02
N GLN A 653 21.64 -2.17 37.05
CA GLN A 653 20.92 -3.43 37.31
C GLN A 653 20.16 -3.42 38.63
N LEU A 654 20.79 -2.89 39.68
CA LEU A 654 20.14 -2.76 40.99
C LEU A 654 18.94 -1.81 40.93
N ALA A 655 19.06 -0.70 40.19
CA ALA A 655 17.99 0.28 40.03
C ALA A 655 16.81 -0.25 39.18
N PHE A 656 17.07 -1.14 38.22
CA PHE A 656 16.07 -1.79 37.38
C PHE A 656 15.56 -3.15 37.94
N SER A 657 16.03 -3.56 39.12
CA SER A 657 15.71 -4.89 39.66
C SER A 657 14.20 -5.04 39.94
N GLY A 658 13.55 -5.90 39.16
CA GLY A 658 12.10 -6.16 39.26
C GLY A 658 11.23 -5.10 38.57
N LEU A 659 11.80 -4.30 37.67
CA LEU A 659 11.12 -3.22 36.96
C LEU A 659 11.34 -3.39 35.46
N ASP A 660 10.30 -3.07 34.69
CA ASP A 660 10.36 -3.15 33.23
C ASP A 660 11.09 -1.92 32.67
N ALA A 661 12.08 -2.14 31.79
CA ALA A 661 12.67 -1.05 31.05
C ALA A 661 11.65 -0.49 30.06
N ILE A 662 11.46 0.83 30.08
CA ILE A 662 10.60 1.54 29.14
C ILE A 662 11.29 1.62 27.78
N ALA A 663 12.59 1.90 27.74
CA ALA A 663 13.36 1.91 26.49
C ALA A 663 14.82 1.49 26.73
N VAL A 664 15.46 1.00 25.67
CA VAL A 664 16.92 0.87 25.58
C VAL A 664 17.39 1.47 24.27
N GLY A 665 18.59 2.05 24.23
CA GLY A 665 19.07 2.70 23.02
C GLY A 665 20.58 2.94 22.99
N LEU A 666 21.02 3.50 21.87
CA LEU A 666 22.41 3.88 21.58
C LEU A 666 22.41 5.26 20.94
N LEU A 667 23.28 6.14 21.43
CA LEU A 667 23.60 7.42 20.81
C LEU A 667 25.10 7.44 20.51
N GLY A 668 25.49 8.04 19.39
CA GLY A 668 26.91 8.13 19.04
C GLY A 668 27.20 9.12 17.93
N GLY A 669 28.46 9.50 17.86
CA GLY A 669 29.02 10.32 16.79
C GLY A 669 30.51 10.08 16.63
N ALA A 670 30.98 10.16 15.40
CA ALA A 670 32.38 9.99 15.04
C ALA A 670 32.71 10.91 13.86
N TYR A 671 34.00 11.20 13.67
CA TYR A 671 34.46 12.00 12.56
C TYR A 671 34.29 11.30 11.21
N SER A 672 34.23 12.11 10.15
CA SER A 672 34.13 11.59 8.78
C SER A 672 35.31 10.70 8.43
N GLU A 673 35.03 9.54 7.84
CA GLU A 673 36.06 8.69 7.26
C GLU A 673 36.81 9.49 6.18
N ASN A 674 38.15 9.48 6.23
CA ASN A 674 39.02 10.27 5.35
C ASN A 674 38.76 11.80 5.40
N GLY A 675 38.14 12.30 6.47
CA GLY A 675 38.01 13.74 6.70
C GLY A 675 39.35 14.43 6.96
N ALA A 676 39.40 15.75 6.78
CA ALA A 676 40.63 16.52 6.99
C ALA A 676 40.37 17.81 7.80
N GLY A 677 40.77 17.78 9.07
CA GLY A 677 41.19 18.94 9.89
C GLY A 677 40.17 20.05 10.16
N VAL A 678 38.95 19.94 9.68
CA VAL A 678 37.86 20.88 10.02
C VAL A 678 37.01 20.27 11.10
N SER A 679 36.90 20.96 12.23
CA SER A 679 36.03 20.58 13.34
C SER A 679 34.57 20.68 12.91
N GLU A 680 33.84 19.59 13.01
CA GLU A 680 32.43 19.47 12.63
C GLU A 680 31.60 18.91 13.79
N ILE A 681 30.29 19.14 13.75
CA ILE A 681 29.35 18.64 14.78
C ILE A 681 28.51 17.50 14.21
N PHE A 682 28.58 16.36 14.87
CA PHE A 682 27.79 15.16 14.62
C PHE A 682 26.74 15.03 15.71
N LYS A 683 25.47 14.87 15.33
CA LYS A 683 24.35 14.88 16.26
C LYS A 683 23.57 13.59 16.22
N SER A 684 23.22 13.10 17.40
CA SER A 684 22.23 12.04 17.57
C SER A 684 21.18 12.48 18.59
N GLU A 685 19.92 12.19 18.29
CA GLU A 685 18.78 12.61 19.10
C GLU A 685 17.71 11.51 19.10
N ILE A 686 17.16 11.21 20.28
CA ILE A 686 16.03 10.31 20.45
C ILE A 686 14.95 11.04 21.23
N ASN A 687 13.75 11.08 20.67
CA ASN A 687 12.55 11.67 21.26
C ASN A 687 11.53 10.57 21.55
N PHE A 688 11.18 10.42 22.82
CA PHE A 688 10.14 9.54 23.31
C PHE A 688 8.88 10.36 23.60
N LYS A 689 7.74 9.87 23.13
CA LYS A 689 6.42 10.23 23.64
C LYS A 689 5.77 8.97 24.16
N ILE A 690 5.43 8.94 25.44
CA ILE A 690 4.92 7.75 26.12
C ILE A 690 3.59 8.08 26.76
N ASP A 691 2.54 7.33 26.43
CA ASP A 691 1.25 7.40 27.11
C ASP A 691 1.37 6.82 28.52
N MET A 692 1.17 7.65 29.55
CA MET A 692 1.31 7.26 30.96
C MET A 692 -0.03 6.87 31.61
N ASN A 693 -1.10 6.70 30.83
CA ASN A 693 -2.39 6.29 31.39
C ASN A 693 -2.31 4.89 32.01
N GLY A 694 -2.67 4.79 33.29
CA GLY A 694 -2.67 3.53 34.02
C GLY A 694 -1.30 3.08 34.51
N VAL A 695 -0.25 3.89 34.33
CA VAL A 695 1.07 3.64 34.91
C VAL A 695 1.11 4.24 36.32
N ASP A 696 1.72 3.52 37.28
CA ASP A 696 1.89 4.00 38.65
C ASP A 696 2.92 5.13 38.73
N ASN A 697 2.59 6.25 39.38
CA ASN A 697 3.49 7.40 39.52
C ASN A 697 4.81 7.01 40.23
N THR A 698 5.87 6.87 39.43
CA THR A 698 7.20 6.36 39.81
C THR A 698 8.29 7.29 39.29
N ASP A 699 9.49 7.16 39.84
CA ASP A 699 10.64 7.98 39.41
C ASP A 699 11.05 7.57 38.00
N VAL A 700 11.31 8.55 37.13
CA VAL A 700 11.90 8.29 35.80
C VAL A 700 13.42 8.22 35.97
N ILE A 701 14.00 7.09 35.59
CA ILE A 701 15.45 6.89 35.65
C ILE A 701 16.05 6.63 34.27
N ILE A 702 17.25 7.16 34.05
CA ILE A 702 18.11 6.83 32.90
C ILE A 702 19.39 6.19 33.43
N GLY A 703 19.63 4.94 33.05
CA GLY A 703 20.92 4.28 33.21
C GLY A 703 21.78 4.55 31.97
N LEU A 704 22.99 5.06 32.17
CA LEU A 704 24.00 5.19 31.13
C LEU A 704 24.92 3.97 31.18
N LEU A 705 25.23 3.42 30.00
CA LEU A 705 25.82 2.08 29.87
C LEU A 705 26.96 2.06 28.86
N ASP A 706 27.98 1.26 29.16
CA ASP A 706 29.00 0.75 28.22
C ASP A 706 29.50 1.78 27.18
N PRO A 707 30.13 2.89 27.60
CA PRO A 707 30.69 3.84 26.65
C PRO A 707 31.79 3.21 25.80
N VAL A 708 31.82 3.56 24.52
CA VAL A 708 32.91 3.20 23.59
C VAL A 708 33.50 4.47 23.00
N VAL A 709 34.80 4.61 23.19
CA VAL A 709 35.63 5.66 22.61
C VAL A 709 36.40 5.07 21.43
N THR A 710 36.38 5.75 20.30
CA THR A 710 37.20 5.41 19.13
C THR A 710 38.27 6.47 18.92
N GLY A 711 39.48 6.07 18.51
CA GLY A 711 40.60 6.99 18.32
C GLY A 711 41.44 7.20 19.59
N GLU A 712 42.51 8.01 19.47
CA GLU A 712 43.39 8.33 20.60
C GLU A 712 42.86 9.52 21.42
N HIS A 713 42.17 10.49 20.80
CA HIS A 713 41.58 11.63 21.51
C HIS A 713 40.08 11.45 21.79
N GLY A 714 39.39 10.58 21.05
CA GLY A 714 37.96 10.33 21.23
C GLY A 714 37.09 11.45 20.67
N PHE A 715 37.08 12.61 21.32
CA PHE A 715 36.33 13.78 20.87
C PHE A 715 36.98 15.12 21.30
N ASP A 716 36.79 16.19 20.54
CA ASP A 716 37.13 17.57 20.95
C ASP A 716 36.16 18.11 22.02
N VAL A 717 34.84 17.97 21.78
CA VAL A 717 33.78 18.35 22.71
C VAL A 717 32.61 17.39 22.60
N LEU A 718 32.19 16.81 23.71
CA LEU A 718 30.96 16.03 23.82
C LEU A 718 29.93 16.82 24.62
N ARG A 719 28.70 16.95 24.10
CA ARG A 719 27.57 17.47 24.87
C ARG A 719 26.49 16.41 24.96
N PHE A 720 26.14 16.06 26.19
CA PHE A 720 24.98 15.23 26.49
C PHE A 720 23.88 16.10 27.12
N SER A 721 22.65 15.94 26.66
CA SER A 721 21.51 16.66 27.25
C SER A 721 20.27 15.80 27.30
N VAL A 722 19.49 16.02 28.35
CA VAL A 722 18.17 15.42 28.55
C VAL A 722 17.16 16.56 28.69
N SER A 723 16.03 16.46 27.99
CA SER A 723 14.91 17.37 28.17
C SER A 723 13.62 16.60 28.43
N ILE A 724 12.77 17.18 29.27
CA ILE A 724 11.45 16.66 29.61
C ILE A 724 10.44 17.78 29.39
N GLU A 725 9.38 17.52 28.64
CA GLU A 725 8.38 18.54 28.26
C GLU A 725 9.02 19.78 27.62
N ASN A 726 10.04 19.57 26.77
CA ASN A 726 10.87 20.59 26.13
C ASN A 726 11.69 21.46 27.11
N THR A 727 11.73 21.10 28.39
CA THR A 727 12.56 21.75 29.41
C THR A 727 13.82 20.94 29.62
N ARG A 728 14.99 21.56 29.46
CA ARG A 728 16.28 20.87 29.65
C ARG A 728 16.52 20.61 31.14
N VAL A 729 16.58 19.34 31.52
CA VAL A 729 16.81 18.89 32.90
C VAL A 729 18.28 18.54 33.14
N GLU A 730 18.98 18.06 32.11
CA GLU A 730 20.40 17.71 32.15
C GLU A 730 21.14 18.32 30.95
N ASN A 731 22.36 18.82 31.17
CA ASN A 731 23.16 19.46 30.11
C ASN A 731 24.64 19.49 30.48
N ILE A 732 25.35 18.42 30.16
CA ILE A 732 26.77 18.27 30.49
C ILE A 732 27.61 18.44 29.23
N ILE A 733 28.76 19.10 29.40
CA ILE A 733 29.75 19.27 28.36
C ILE A 733 31.06 18.66 28.85
N PHE A 734 31.58 17.69 28.11
CA PHE A 734 32.87 17.07 28.35
C PHE A 734 33.89 17.58 27.34
N ARG A 735 35.13 17.70 27.80
CA ARG A 735 36.31 18.06 26.99
C ARG A 735 37.42 17.01 27.09
N ASP A 736 37.12 15.91 27.78
CA ASP A 736 38.01 14.81 28.07
C ASP A 736 37.17 13.52 28.01
N PHE A 737 37.62 12.56 27.21
CA PHE A 737 36.93 11.28 27.05
C PHE A 737 36.97 10.46 28.34
N ILE A 738 37.98 10.62 29.20
CA ILE A 738 38.08 9.90 30.48
C ILE A 738 36.93 10.32 31.42
N GLU A 739 36.60 11.63 31.44
CA GLU A 739 35.48 12.14 32.22
C GLU A 739 34.14 11.66 31.66
N ALA A 740 34.00 11.60 30.34
CA ALA A 740 32.80 11.09 29.69
C ALA A 740 32.61 9.58 29.91
N GLU A 741 33.67 8.78 29.74
CA GLU A 741 33.65 7.33 29.97
C GLU A 741 33.17 7.03 31.40
N LYS A 742 33.77 7.69 32.40
CA LYS A 742 33.34 7.54 33.79
C LYS A 742 31.89 7.99 34.04
N TYR A 743 31.40 8.99 33.31
CA TYR A 743 30.03 9.48 33.45
C TYR A 743 29.00 8.55 32.80
N PHE A 744 29.37 7.87 31.72
CA PHE A 744 28.50 6.95 30.98
C PHE A 744 28.62 5.49 31.44
N ASP A 745 29.63 5.13 32.23
CA ASP A 745 29.82 3.80 32.78
C ASP A 745 29.06 3.61 34.10
N ASP A 746 28.04 2.75 34.09
CA ASP A 746 27.21 2.36 35.25
C ASP A 746 26.63 3.53 36.06
N ASN A 747 26.21 4.60 35.38
CA ASN A 747 25.71 5.81 36.04
C ASN A 747 24.18 5.95 35.94
N LEU A 748 23.55 6.40 37.03
CA LEU A 748 22.10 6.56 37.13
C LEU A 748 21.70 8.04 37.25
N LEU A 749 20.83 8.48 36.34
CA LEU A 749 20.18 9.79 36.40
C LEU A 749 18.73 9.60 36.87
N ASN A 750 18.40 10.08 38.06
CA ASN A 750 17.02 10.12 38.55
C ASN A 750 16.42 11.49 38.25
N LEU A 751 15.37 11.51 37.43
CA LEU A 751 14.70 12.73 36.98
C LEU A 751 13.51 13.11 37.88
N GLY A 752 13.15 12.25 38.84
CA GLY A 752 12.01 12.40 39.76
C GLY A 752 10.73 11.73 39.26
N LEU A 753 9.66 11.89 40.05
CA LEU A 753 8.35 11.29 39.80
C LEU A 753 7.77 11.77 38.47
N PHE A 754 7.35 10.87 37.58
CA PHE A 754 6.82 11.30 36.29
C PHE A 754 5.56 12.16 36.42
N GLY A 755 4.74 11.95 37.46
CA GLY A 755 3.52 12.73 37.69
C GLY A 755 3.79 14.22 37.92
N ASP A 756 5.01 14.58 38.34
CA ASP A 756 5.47 15.96 38.48
C ASP A 756 6.11 16.49 37.19
N LEU A 757 6.48 15.59 36.27
CA LEU A 757 7.23 15.88 35.04
C LEU A 757 6.34 15.98 33.81
N ILE A 758 5.18 15.32 33.79
CA ILE A 758 4.28 15.24 32.62
C ILE A 758 3.32 16.42 32.51
N SER A 759 2.88 16.69 31.28
CA SER A 759 1.85 17.67 30.99
C SER A 759 0.43 17.14 31.30
N SER A 760 -0.58 18.01 31.27
CA SER A 760 -1.99 17.64 31.52
C SER A 760 -2.58 16.64 30.52
N ASP A 761 -1.89 16.38 29.39
CA ASP A 761 -2.29 15.37 28.41
C ASP A 761 -1.90 13.94 28.80
N ASN A 762 -1.25 13.77 29.96
CA ASN A 762 -0.75 12.50 30.47
C ASN A 762 0.21 11.77 29.49
N ILE A 763 0.94 12.55 28.68
CA ILE A 763 2.00 12.06 27.80
C ILE A 763 3.33 12.54 28.35
N LEU A 764 4.27 11.61 28.54
CA LEU A 764 5.64 11.92 28.92
C LEU A 764 6.48 12.14 27.68
N ASN A 765 6.94 13.39 27.49
CA ASN A 765 7.86 13.76 26.41
C ASN A 765 9.29 13.81 26.95
N ILE A 766 10.15 12.88 26.53
CA ILE A 766 11.59 12.86 26.90
C ILE A 766 12.43 12.93 25.63
N ALA A 767 13.44 13.80 25.60
CA ALA A 767 14.43 13.82 24.53
C ALA A 767 15.84 13.67 25.09
N LEU A 768 16.62 12.76 24.50
CA LEU A 768 18.05 12.58 24.76
C LEU A 768 18.80 13.05 23.52
N SER A 769 19.86 13.82 23.72
CA SER A 769 20.69 14.33 22.63
C SER A 769 22.17 14.24 22.98
N LEU A 770 22.96 13.79 22.00
CA LEU A 770 24.40 13.71 22.05
C LEU A 770 24.98 14.46 20.84
N ASP A 771 25.65 15.59 21.10
CA ASP A 771 26.43 16.32 20.11
C ASP A 771 27.92 15.98 20.29
N VAL A 772 28.56 15.41 19.28
CA VAL A 772 30.01 15.17 19.22
C VAL A 772 30.62 16.20 18.29
N THR A 773 31.54 17.01 18.80
CA THR A 773 32.38 17.88 17.99
C THR A 773 33.74 17.21 17.84
N GLU A 774 34.20 17.01 16.60
CA GLU A 774 35.46 16.31 16.33
C GLU A 774 36.14 16.83 15.06
N SER A 775 37.47 16.70 14.97
CA SER A 775 38.33 17.14 13.87
C SER A 775 39.35 16.11 13.35
N HIS A 776 39.48 14.95 14.01
CA HIS A 776 40.45 13.89 13.73
C HIS A 776 39.79 12.65 13.15
N GLN A 777 40.46 12.03 12.19
CA GLN A 777 39.96 10.83 11.48
C GLN A 777 39.76 9.64 12.42
N ASP A 778 38.63 8.94 12.23
CA ASP A 778 38.24 7.70 12.93
C ASP A 778 38.08 7.85 14.47
N GLU A 779 38.01 9.09 14.96
CA GLU A 779 37.76 9.39 16.36
C GLU A 779 36.27 9.61 16.63
N GLY A 780 35.80 9.23 17.81
CA GLY A 780 34.39 9.36 18.17
C GLY A 780 34.03 8.84 19.56
N PHE A 781 32.74 8.93 19.88
CA PHE A 781 32.14 8.48 21.12
C PHE A 781 30.76 7.88 20.86
N SER A 782 30.45 6.78 21.52
CA SER A 782 29.09 6.22 21.58
C SER A 782 28.80 5.66 22.96
N GLY A 783 27.53 5.62 23.34
CA GLY A 783 27.11 5.09 24.64
C GLY A 783 25.68 4.54 24.58
N ASN A 784 25.49 3.42 25.27
CA ASN A 784 24.19 2.81 25.45
C ASN A 784 23.42 3.51 26.59
N PHE A 785 22.10 3.38 26.60
CA PHE A 785 21.27 3.81 27.72
C PHE A 785 20.07 2.89 27.91
N ALA A 786 19.56 2.88 29.14
CA ALA A 786 18.26 2.31 29.50
C ALA A 786 17.39 3.37 30.18
N LEU A 787 16.14 3.50 29.75
CA LEU A 787 15.12 4.34 30.36
C LEU A 787 14.13 3.42 31.09
N GLY A 788 13.80 3.73 32.34
CA GLY A 788 12.88 2.92 33.13
C GLY A 788 12.12 3.73 34.17
N ALA A 789 11.16 3.05 34.80
CA ALA A 789 10.48 3.53 35.98
C ALA A 789 11.14 2.89 37.22
N ALA A 790 11.70 3.69 38.12
CA ALA A 790 12.26 3.21 39.37
C ALA A 790 11.16 3.03 40.43
N GLY A 791 11.15 1.87 41.08
CA GLY A 791 10.51 1.73 42.38
C GLY A 791 11.25 2.62 43.38
N VAL A 792 10.53 3.36 44.22
CA VAL A 792 11.12 4.13 45.33
C VAL A 792 11.83 3.17 46.30
N THR A 793 13.05 2.77 46.00
CA THR A 793 13.97 2.29 47.02
C THR A 793 14.26 3.52 47.84
N THR A 794 13.61 3.65 48.99
CA THR A 794 13.89 4.73 49.93
C THR A 794 15.41 4.77 50.10
N VAL A 795 16.06 5.78 49.50
CA VAL A 795 17.50 5.97 49.66
C VAL A 795 17.72 5.95 51.16
N PRO A 796 18.58 5.05 51.69
CA PRO A 796 18.87 5.03 53.11
C PRO A 796 19.44 6.41 53.45
N VAL A 797 18.60 7.29 53.96
CA VAL A 797 18.98 8.65 54.34
C VAL A 797 20.19 8.44 55.26
N PRO A 798 21.40 8.93 54.91
CA PRO A 798 22.57 8.76 55.74
C PRO A 798 22.18 9.27 57.10
N ALA A 799 22.08 8.35 58.07
CA ALA A 799 21.14 8.47 59.17
C ALA A 799 21.09 9.92 59.65
N ALA A 800 20.02 10.64 59.34
CA ALA A 800 19.80 11.95 59.94
C ALA A 800 19.82 11.80 61.46
N ALA A 801 19.52 10.60 61.97
CA ALA A 801 19.85 10.15 63.32
C ALA A 801 21.33 10.33 63.71
N TRP A 802 22.34 9.99 62.90
CA TRP A 802 23.76 10.25 63.23
C TRP A 802 24.13 11.74 63.22
N LEU A 803 23.55 12.55 62.33
CA LEU A 803 23.81 14.01 62.28
C LEU A 803 23.06 14.76 63.41
N PHE A 804 21.84 14.32 63.75
CA PHE A 804 21.13 14.77 64.95
C PHE A 804 21.78 14.26 66.24
N ILE A 805 22.26 13.02 66.32
CA ILE A 805 22.93 12.47 67.51
C ILE A 805 24.28 13.16 67.73
N SER A 806 25.07 13.42 66.68
CA SER A 806 26.33 14.16 66.81
C SER A 806 26.11 15.64 67.14
N GLY A 807 25.09 16.28 66.55
CA GLY A 807 24.66 17.63 66.94
C GLY A 807 24.16 17.71 68.38
N PHE A 808 23.41 16.71 68.85
CA PHE A 808 22.85 16.66 70.21
C PHE A 808 23.93 16.34 71.27
N LEU A 809 24.91 15.48 70.96
CA LEU A 809 26.08 15.24 71.81
C LEU A 809 27.02 16.45 71.86
N GLY A 810 27.13 17.21 70.76
CA GLY A 810 27.79 18.53 70.74
C GLY A 810 27.09 19.54 71.65
N LEU A 811 25.74 19.57 71.67
CA LEU A 811 24.98 20.47 72.53
C LEU A 811 25.09 20.11 74.02
N LEU A 812 25.15 18.82 74.37
CA LEU A 812 25.33 18.34 75.74
C LEU A 812 26.75 18.62 76.30
N SER A 813 27.75 18.74 75.44
CA SER A 813 29.11 19.11 75.85
C SER A 813 29.27 20.62 76.06
N VAL A 814 28.49 21.46 75.36
CA VAL A 814 28.46 22.92 75.58
C VAL A 814 27.64 23.29 76.83
N SER A 815 26.54 22.60 77.12
CA SER A 815 25.71 22.90 78.30
C SER A 815 26.42 22.65 79.65
N ARG A 816 27.44 21.75 79.68
CA ARG A 816 28.28 21.54 80.88
C ARG A 816 29.31 22.65 81.15
N ARG A 817 29.56 23.59 80.23
CA ARG A 817 30.47 24.73 80.46
C ARG A 817 29.82 26.00 81.01
N CYS A 818 28.48 26.08 81.02
CA CYS A 818 27.75 27.22 81.61
C CYS A 818 27.24 26.96 83.04
N ALA A 819 27.56 25.79 83.63
CA ALA A 819 27.28 25.46 85.01
C ALA A 819 28.59 25.35 85.81
N LYS A 820 29.32 26.47 85.93
CA LYS A 820 30.29 26.73 86.99
C LYS A 820 30.30 28.21 87.33
#